data_AF-A0A6G4A920-F1
#
_entry.id   AF-A0A6G4A920-F1
#
_cell.length_a   1.000
_cell.length_b   1.000
_cell.length_c   1.000
_cell.angle_alpha   90.00
_cell.angle_beta   90.00
_cell.angle_gamma   90.00
#
_symmetry.space_group_name_H-M   'P 1'
#
loop_
_entity.id
_entity.type
_entity.pdbx_description
1 polymer ?
#
loop_
_entity_poly.entity_id
_entity_poly.type
_entity_poly.pdbx_seq_one_letter_code
_entity_poly.pdbx_strand_id
1 'polypeptide(L)'
;MTTLTQDSRLLTASGLEVALAALPPVYASAARQRTVPLTQGTFTVTGPFREPVLLTRLRKPLADRAVVVLCTVGTEPEPPPVVFAPFSGQGTLLPLWLPPDSAGSGAAGRIAGTATVHVVAAPHCHAEVPPAKALGPALEHGAAAELVECVLLEGLLARITYLATMEKQRMIRQAREIAACRHIEPAFSGALDSLGRDLGVPRLPDEDDARYRGRLTMFTSWRLPTRQAVLTHLNGRGDDNTPNTGLPALFGITARFRVVEEQNTLSLSTRLVGVGADGPALRARFHDMLRAMYLLDLDQPVPGLLPPGRARQLEDIRRLLATEVDRPAGQPGVRHLAPTLAAALARLVRLVRALGDTQPVTLRRAHVDDPDPLHELGLGATLDRFGPDRLEAMATAAEQAATGSGDIPALARSLEPRPFAEDPLGRWLMEPCGLRTVYLLDSASVHVSTLPVSGLTIDGPANVPGGTAAVYRALHRRSGTSAAVHVLAAEAAERAPRRFAEASLGPVPEPLVGDGLGAVLRELAARPGTAPPAPMEPLLAADLLAGDSAALATAVLDVIDPDQVIAYPFTSAELALLGSGDALRDAVAARMDALSDSGFYTVRGMWDAAGDRLLVLAAVCLLPGAVPKPGEAPPSEFRWSSTEVPMSSSADPPLRLVNTKGGRIQTRAERDGLALVVCLGYARRGLADPYEVRMELPEGVRLDRDQYGYVMNLLESLCPLGIEINTFELRRNHVTFDDAPGTGPFVFRDASRTYHRYRRRRSAGADDGPGRPG
;
A
#
# COMPACT_ATOMS: atom_id res chain seq x y z
N MET A 1 12.05 21.34 -15.91
CA MET A 1 12.38 19.91 -15.79
C MET A 1 12.45 19.58 -14.31
N THR A 2 11.31 19.19 -13.75
CA THR A 2 11.15 18.82 -12.35
C THR A 2 11.82 17.46 -12.12
N THR A 3 12.81 17.43 -11.25
CA THR A 3 13.45 16.20 -10.79
C THR A 3 12.44 15.40 -9.97
N LEU A 4 11.97 14.29 -10.53
CA LEU A 4 11.16 13.29 -9.86
C LEU A 4 11.86 12.84 -8.57
N THR A 5 11.09 12.82 -7.48
CA THR A 5 11.44 12.20 -6.20
C THR A 5 11.91 10.76 -6.42
N GLN A 6 13.06 10.43 -5.84
CA GLN A 6 13.76 9.15 -5.99
C GLN A 6 13.01 7.94 -5.40
N ASP A 7 11.78 8.14 -4.90
CA ASP A 7 10.97 7.13 -4.21
C ASP A 7 9.75 6.63 -5.01
N SER A 8 9.59 7.05 -6.27
CA SER A 8 8.85 6.24 -7.22
C SER A 8 9.72 5.03 -7.58
N ARG A 9 9.52 3.91 -6.90
CA ARG A 9 10.03 2.60 -7.34
C ARG A 9 9.52 2.37 -8.75
N LEU A 10 10.34 2.66 -9.74
CA LEU A 10 9.92 2.44 -11.10
C LEU A 10 9.69 0.94 -11.27
N LEU A 11 8.53 0.56 -11.79
CA LEU A 11 8.29 -0.72 -12.46
C LEU A 11 9.33 -1.01 -13.58
N THR A 12 10.33 -0.15 -13.79
CA THR A 12 11.40 -0.25 -14.77
C THR A 12 12.75 -0.70 -14.19
N ALA A 13 12.96 -0.73 -12.86
CA ALA A 13 14.21 -1.27 -12.33
C ALA A 13 14.35 -2.76 -12.67
N SER A 14 15.52 -3.20 -13.17
CA SER A 14 15.73 -4.62 -13.48
C SER A 14 15.47 -5.44 -12.21
N GLY A 15 14.56 -6.42 -12.29
CA GLY A 15 14.23 -7.26 -11.13
C GLY A 15 15.46 -7.99 -10.57
N LEU A 16 16.46 -8.21 -11.42
CA LEU A 16 17.72 -8.84 -11.07
C LEU A 16 18.53 -8.03 -10.06
N GLU A 17 18.79 -6.74 -10.30
CA GLU A 17 19.57 -5.91 -9.37
C GLU A 17 18.92 -5.85 -8.00
N VAL A 18 17.59 -5.71 -7.97
CA VAL A 18 16.82 -5.69 -6.72
C VAL A 18 16.89 -7.03 -6.01
N ALA A 19 16.71 -8.14 -6.74
CA ALA A 19 16.77 -9.48 -6.16
C ALA A 19 18.17 -9.81 -5.63
N LEU A 20 19.23 -9.44 -6.37
CA LEU A 20 20.61 -9.59 -5.92
C LEU A 20 20.93 -8.70 -4.72
N ALA A 21 20.42 -7.47 -4.68
CA ALA A 21 20.58 -6.57 -3.52
C ALA A 21 19.80 -7.06 -2.28
N ALA A 22 18.71 -7.81 -2.48
CA ALA A 22 17.95 -8.42 -1.40
C ALA A 22 18.58 -9.70 -0.85
N LEU A 23 19.58 -10.28 -1.54
CA LEU A 23 20.23 -11.50 -1.06
C LEU A 23 20.91 -11.28 0.31
N PRO A 24 20.70 -12.18 1.27
CA PRO A 24 21.45 -12.19 2.52
C PRO A 24 22.96 -12.30 2.29
N PRO A 25 23.80 -11.88 3.25
CA PRO A 25 25.25 -11.81 3.11
C PRO A 25 25.92 -13.07 2.52
N VAL A 26 25.47 -14.25 2.97
CA VAL A 26 26.04 -15.55 2.52
C VAL A 26 25.77 -15.80 1.05
N TYR A 27 24.54 -15.54 0.60
CA TYR A 27 24.12 -15.76 -0.78
C TYR A 27 24.64 -14.67 -1.72
N ALA A 28 24.80 -13.45 -1.24
CA ALA A 28 25.38 -12.34 -2.02
C ALA A 28 26.82 -12.63 -2.46
N SER A 29 27.57 -13.45 -1.73
CA SER A 29 28.94 -13.86 -2.11
C SER A 29 28.98 -14.78 -3.34
N ALA A 30 27.89 -15.50 -3.61
CA ALA A 30 27.74 -16.48 -4.69
C ALA A 30 27.10 -15.90 -5.96
N ALA A 31 26.75 -14.61 -5.97
CA ALA A 31 26.15 -13.93 -7.10
C ALA A 31 26.80 -12.56 -7.31
N ARG A 32 27.37 -12.32 -8.49
CA ARG A 32 27.96 -11.02 -8.82
C ARG A 32 27.40 -10.48 -10.12
N GLN A 33 27.32 -9.16 -10.17
CA GLN A 33 26.93 -8.42 -11.37
C GLN A 33 27.95 -7.30 -11.58
N ARG A 34 28.41 -7.13 -12.81
CA ARG A 34 29.33 -6.07 -13.20
C ARG A 34 28.89 -5.46 -14.51
N THR A 35 28.75 -4.13 -14.55
CA THR A 35 28.53 -3.41 -15.81
C THR A 35 29.81 -3.40 -16.63
N VAL A 36 29.67 -3.64 -17.93
CA VAL A 36 30.75 -3.69 -18.91
C VAL A 36 30.46 -2.63 -19.96
N PRO A 37 31.22 -1.51 -20.00
CA PRO A 37 30.96 -0.46 -20.95
C PRO A 37 31.29 -0.90 -22.37
N LEU A 38 30.44 -0.53 -23.32
CA LEU A 38 30.70 -0.63 -24.75
C LEU A 38 31.53 0.60 -25.17
N THR A 39 32.82 0.41 -25.42
CA THR A 39 33.74 1.47 -25.85
C THR A 39 34.06 1.26 -27.33
N GLN A 40 33.65 2.20 -28.19
CA GLN A 40 33.80 2.08 -29.65
C GLN A 40 33.23 0.76 -30.21
N GLY A 41 32.06 0.34 -29.71
CA GLY A 41 31.43 -0.92 -30.14
C GLY A 41 32.15 -2.18 -29.67
N THR A 42 33.17 -2.05 -28.83
CA THR A 42 33.91 -3.18 -28.27
C THR A 42 33.71 -3.27 -26.76
N PHE A 43 33.83 -4.48 -26.22
CA PHE A 43 33.85 -4.70 -24.78
C PHE A 43 35.00 -5.65 -24.43
N THR A 44 35.59 -5.45 -23.25
CA THR A 44 36.60 -6.35 -22.70
C THR A 44 36.46 -6.42 -21.20
N VAL A 45 36.44 -7.64 -20.67
CA VAL A 45 36.49 -7.90 -19.23
C VAL A 45 37.59 -8.92 -18.95
N THR A 46 38.38 -8.63 -17.92
CA THR A 46 39.43 -9.51 -17.41
C THR A 46 39.15 -9.86 -15.96
N GLY A 47 39.39 -11.11 -15.58
CA GLY A 47 39.34 -11.56 -14.20
C GLY A 47 39.08 -13.05 -14.06
N PRO A 48 39.18 -13.59 -12.84
CA PRO A 48 38.63 -14.90 -12.54
C PRO A 48 37.11 -14.82 -12.65
N PHE A 49 36.52 -15.60 -13.55
CA PHE A 49 35.07 -15.71 -13.67
C PHE A 49 34.58 -17.03 -13.08
N ARG A 50 33.38 -16.99 -12.48
CA ARG A 50 32.68 -18.18 -12.01
C ARG A 50 31.35 -18.27 -12.75
N GLU A 51 31.23 -19.24 -13.65
CA GLU A 51 30.04 -19.44 -14.47
C GLU A 51 29.51 -18.13 -15.11
N PRO A 52 30.38 -17.40 -15.86
CA PRO A 52 30.00 -16.11 -16.42
C PRO A 52 28.84 -16.23 -17.42
N VAL A 53 27.98 -15.22 -17.47
CA VAL A 53 27.01 -14.99 -18.54
C VAL A 53 27.08 -13.53 -18.95
N LEU A 54 27.21 -13.28 -20.25
CA LEU A 54 27.17 -11.92 -20.79
C LEU A 54 25.74 -11.58 -21.20
N LEU A 55 25.20 -10.54 -20.60
CA LEU A 55 23.89 -9.97 -20.90
C LEU A 55 24.08 -8.63 -21.60
N THR A 56 23.06 -8.18 -22.31
CA THR A 56 22.93 -6.80 -22.76
C THR A 56 21.75 -6.16 -22.07
N ARG A 57 21.92 -4.91 -21.64
CA ARG A 57 20.94 -4.10 -20.93
C ARG A 57 20.52 -2.93 -21.78
N LEU A 58 19.22 -2.73 -21.88
CA LEU A 58 18.64 -1.55 -22.50
C LEU A 58 18.70 -0.35 -21.53
N ARG A 59 19.32 0.76 -21.93
CA ARG A 59 19.49 1.97 -21.09
C ARG A 59 18.36 2.98 -21.24
N LYS A 60 17.65 2.98 -22.38
CA LYS A 60 16.50 3.86 -22.65
C LYS A 60 15.28 3.03 -23.01
N PRO A 61 14.07 3.33 -22.50
CA PRO A 61 12.88 2.59 -22.87
C PRO A 61 12.58 2.72 -24.36
N LEU A 62 11.97 1.69 -24.93
CA LEU A 62 11.51 1.67 -26.31
C LEU A 62 10.02 2.00 -26.37
N ALA A 63 9.62 2.66 -27.45
CA ALA A 63 8.23 2.86 -27.83
C ALA A 63 7.87 1.86 -28.95
N ASP A 64 7.43 2.35 -30.09
CA ASP A 64 7.09 1.64 -31.33
C ASP A 64 8.32 1.23 -32.17
N ARG A 65 9.45 0.96 -31.51
CA ARG A 65 10.73 0.60 -32.15
C ARG A 65 11.38 -0.59 -31.45
N ALA A 66 12.12 -1.38 -32.21
CA ALA A 66 12.93 -2.46 -31.68
C ALA A 66 14.42 -2.10 -31.77
N VAL A 67 15.23 -2.70 -30.89
CA VAL A 67 16.69 -2.60 -30.93
C VAL A 67 17.26 -3.99 -31.14
N VAL A 68 18.08 -4.14 -32.17
CA VAL A 68 18.76 -5.40 -32.49
C VAL A 68 20.24 -5.23 -32.16
N VAL A 69 20.78 -6.14 -31.34
CA VAL A 69 22.20 -6.20 -31.00
C VAL A 69 22.78 -7.46 -31.60
N LEU A 70 23.73 -7.28 -32.51
CA LEU A 70 24.57 -8.33 -33.06
C LEU A 70 25.90 -8.30 -32.31
N CYS A 71 26.47 -9.46 -32.00
CA CYS A 71 27.66 -9.55 -31.18
C CYS A 71 28.59 -10.63 -31.71
N THR A 72 29.89 -10.37 -31.70
CA THR A 72 30.93 -11.35 -32.02
C THR A 72 31.90 -11.43 -30.85
N VAL A 73 32.12 -12.62 -30.29
CA VAL A 73 32.98 -12.83 -29.11
C VAL A 73 34.16 -13.73 -29.48
N GLY A 74 35.38 -13.20 -29.43
CA GLY A 74 36.58 -13.95 -29.82
C GLY A 74 36.52 -14.48 -31.26
N THR A 75 36.80 -15.77 -31.44
CA THR A 75 36.72 -16.50 -32.72
C THR A 75 35.49 -17.42 -32.79
N GLU A 76 34.57 -17.30 -31.84
CA GLU A 76 33.36 -18.14 -31.79
C GLU A 76 32.35 -17.73 -32.87
N PRO A 77 31.46 -18.65 -33.31
CA PRO A 77 30.38 -18.31 -34.23
C PRO A 77 29.48 -17.22 -33.63
N GLU A 78 28.98 -16.34 -34.49
CA GLU A 78 28.13 -15.22 -34.10
C GLU A 78 26.88 -15.74 -33.36
N PRO A 79 26.67 -15.39 -32.07
CA PRO A 79 25.44 -15.72 -31.36
C PRO A 79 24.20 -15.16 -32.08
N PRO A 80 23.01 -15.75 -31.84
CA PRO A 80 21.77 -15.22 -32.38
C PRO A 80 21.57 -13.74 -32.03
N PRO A 81 20.94 -12.95 -32.92
CA PRO A 81 20.66 -11.55 -32.66
C PRO A 81 19.83 -11.37 -31.39
N VAL A 82 20.23 -10.44 -30.53
CA VAL A 82 19.43 -10.06 -29.38
C VAL A 82 18.46 -8.96 -29.79
N VAL A 83 17.17 -9.25 -29.70
CA VAL A 83 16.11 -8.32 -30.08
C VAL A 83 15.38 -7.80 -28.85
N PHE A 84 15.58 -6.52 -28.54
CA PHE A 84 14.68 -5.79 -27.66
C PHE A 84 13.44 -5.40 -28.44
N ALA A 85 12.34 -6.08 -28.18
CA ALA A 85 11.05 -5.80 -28.79
C ALA A 85 10.50 -4.41 -28.41
N PRO A 86 9.51 -3.87 -29.16
CA PRO A 86 8.80 -2.65 -28.82
C PRO A 86 8.28 -2.66 -27.38
N PHE A 87 8.17 -1.47 -26.78
CA PHE A 87 7.73 -1.27 -25.40
C PHE A 87 8.62 -1.90 -24.30
N SER A 88 9.81 -2.39 -24.66
CA SER A 88 10.82 -2.83 -23.69
C SER A 88 11.25 -1.69 -22.77
N GLY A 89 11.42 -1.98 -21.48
CA GLY A 89 11.77 -0.98 -20.49
C GLY A 89 13.26 -0.68 -20.45
N GLN A 90 13.61 0.51 -19.98
CA GLN A 90 14.94 0.71 -19.40
C GLN A 90 15.21 -0.39 -18.36
N GLY A 91 16.44 -0.92 -18.33
CA GLY A 91 16.84 -2.00 -17.44
C GLY A 91 16.46 -3.40 -17.91
N THR A 92 15.75 -3.56 -19.04
CA THR A 92 15.52 -4.89 -19.63
C THR A 92 16.87 -5.55 -19.96
N LEU A 93 17.04 -6.80 -19.53
CA LEU A 93 18.25 -7.59 -19.70
C LEU A 93 17.93 -8.79 -20.59
N LEU A 94 18.73 -8.99 -21.64
CA LEU A 94 18.62 -10.14 -22.53
C LEU A 94 19.97 -10.86 -22.63
N PRO A 95 19.97 -12.19 -22.81
CA PRO A 95 21.20 -12.95 -22.89
C PRO A 95 21.91 -12.67 -24.21
N LEU A 96 23.15 -12.19 -24.14
CA LEU A 96 23.96 -11.87 -25.32
C LEU A 96 24.86 -13.03 -25.70
N TRP A 97 25.54 -13.61 -24.70
CA TRP A 97 26.45 -14.72 -24.93
C TRP A 97 26.61 -15.57 -23.67
N LEU A 98 26.54 -16.89 -23.85
CA LEU A 98 26.86 -17.88 -22.83
C LEU A 98 28.22 -18.50 -23.17
N PRO A 99 29.27 -18.27 -22.36
CA PRO A 99 30.57 -18.91 -22.53
C PRO A 99 30.44 -20.44 -22.47
N PRO A 100 31.16 -21.20 -23.33
CA PRO A 100 31.29 -22.64 -23.15
C PRO A 100 32.02 -22.93 -21.82
N ASP A 101 31.78 -24.11 -21.20
CA ASP A 101 32.26 -24.45 -19.84
C ASP A 101 33.79 -24.32 -19.63
N SER A 102 34.56 -24.32 -20.73
CA SER A 102 36.02 -24.14 -20.78
C SER A 102 36.50 -22.69 -20.99
N ALA A 103 35.63 -21.77 -21.38
CA ALA A 103 35.98 -20.37 -21.67
C ALA A 103 35.83 -19.50 -20.41
N GLY A 104 36.96 -19.08 -19.84
CA GLY A 104 36.99 -18.11 -18.73
C GLY A 104 36.92 -18.71 -17.33
N SER A 105 36.88 -20.03 -17.18
CA SER A 105 37.08 -20.72 -15.90
C SER A 105 38.58 -20.77 -15.56
N GLY A 106 39.04 -19.86 -14.69
CA GLY A 106 40.43 -19.81 -14.23
C GLY A 106 40.90 -18.40 -13.82
N ALA A 107 42.05 -18.31 -13.14
CA ALA A 107 42.56 -17.06 -12.54
C ALA A 107 42.88 -15.93 -13.55
N ALA A 108 42.93 -16.24 -14.86
CA ALA A 108 43.34 -15.32 -15.94
C ALA A 108 42.31 -15.22 -17.09
N GLY A 109 41.01 -15.41 -16.81
CA GLY A 109 39.96 -15.32 -17.84
C GLY A 109 39.89 -13.94 -18.52
N ARG A 110 39.72 -13.93 -19.85
CA ARG A 110 39.45 -12.72 -20.65
C ARG A 110 38.27 -12.96 -21.58
N ILE A 111 37.27 -12.08 -21.51
CA ILE A 111 36.12 -12.05 -22.41
C ILE A 111 36.21 -10.76 -23.21
N ALA A 112 36.33 -10.84 -24.53
CA ALA A 112 36.40 -9.68 -25.42
C ALA A 112 35.60 -9.92 -26.70
N GLY A 113 34.93 -8.87 -27.19
CA GLY A 113 34.09 -8.95 -28.37
C GLY A 113 33.68 -7.58 -28.92
N THR A 114 32.99 -7.61 -30.04
CA THR A 114 32.38 -6.46 -30.69
C THR A 114 30.86 -6.60 -30.65
N ALA A 115 30.14 -5.49 -30.50
CA ALA A 115 28.69 -5.44 -30.58
C ALA A 115 28.25 -4.31 -31.51
N THR A 116 27.43 -4.62 -32.50
CA THR A 116 26.80 -3.66 -33.40
C THR A 116 25.32 -3.55 -33.07
N VAL A 117 24.80 -2.31 -33.06
CA VAL A 117 23.45 -2.00 -32.58
C VAL A 117 22.67 -1.35 -33.70
N HIS A 118 21.47 -1.87 -33.96
CA HIS A 118 20.55 -1.37 -34.97
C HIS A 118 19.22 -0.98 -34.34
N VAL A 119 18.54 0.01 -34.92
CA VAL A 119 17.17 0.39 -34.57
C VAL A 119 16.25 0.00 -35.73
N VAL A 120 15.16 -0.69 -35.41
CA VAL A 120 14.15 -1.11 -36.37
C VAL A 120 12.86 -0.36 -36.07
N ALA A 121 12.33 0.33 -37.08
CA ALA A 121 11.07 1.07 -36.99
C ALA A 121 9.85 0.19 -37.32
N ALA A 122 8.65 0.67 -36.97
CA ALA A 122 7.40 0.06 -37.41
C ALA A 122 7.29 0.02 -38.95
N PRO A 123 6.62 -1.00 -39.53
CA PRO A 123 5.94 -2.12 -38.86
C PRO A 123 6.88 -3.29 -38.49
N HIS A 124 8.10 -3.33 -39.02
CA HIS A 124 9.03 -4.47 -38.88
C HIS A 124 9.52 -4.70 -37.45
N CYS A 125 9.38 -3.70 -36.57
CA CYS A 125 9.78 -3.81 -35.17
C CYS A 125 8.98 -4.85 -34.37
N HIS A 126 7.81 -5.30 -34.85
CA HIS A 126 7.00 -6.32 -34.18
C HIS A 126 7.35 -7.76 -34.58
N ALA A 127 8.32 -7.96 -35.48
CA ALA A 127 8.82 -9.30 -35.82
C ALA A 127 9.70 -9.86 -34.69
N GLU A 128 9.61 -11.17 -34.44
CA GLU A 128 10.46 -11.86 -33.44
C GLU A 128 11.95 -11.71 -33.78
N VAL A 129 12.29 -11.86 -35.06
CA VAL A 129 13.60 -11.50 -35.62
C VAL A 129 13.36 -10.65 -36.87
N PRO A 130 13.70 -9.34 -36.84
CA PRO A 130 13.57 -8.50 -38.02
C PRO A 130 14.41 -9.01 -39.19
N PRO A 131 13.88 -9.02 -40.44
CA PRO A 131 14.66 -9.44 -41.59
C PRO A 131 15.84 -8.49 -41.82
N ALA A 132 16.97 -9.00 -42.33
CA ALA A 132 18.19 -8.20 -42.51
C ALA A 132 17.98 -6.90 -43.31
N LYS A 133 17.06 -6.92 -44.29
CA LYS A 133 16.68 -5.74 -45.10
C LYS A 133 15.94 -4.65 -44.30
N ALA A 134 15.35 -4.99 -43.16
CA ALA A 134 14.66 -4.07 -42.26
C ALA A 134 15.56 -3.55 -41.13
N LEU A 135 16.79 -4.08 -41.00
CA LEU A 135 17.79 -3.51 -40.11
C LEU A 135 18.20 -2.15 -40.70
N GLY A 136 17.94 -1.07 -39.97
CA GLY A 136 18.49 0.24 -40.32
C GLY A 136 20.03 0.24 -40.29
N PRO A 137 20.67 1.37 -40.64
CA PRO A 137 22.13 1.50 -40.52
C PRO A 137 22.57 1.21 -39.08
N ALA A 138 23.76 0.62 -38.92
CA ALA A 138 24.36 0.44 -37.61
C ALA A 138 24.52 1.80 -36.92
N LEU A 139 24.18 1.88 -35.64
CA LEU A 139 24.33 3.12 -34.87
C LEU A 139 25.80 3.45 -34.68
N GLU A 140 26.11 4.74 -34.73
CA GLU A 140 27.39 5.28 -34.29
C GLU A 140 27.69 4.87 -32.84
N HIS A 141 28.96 4.61 -32.53
CA HIS A 141 29.36 3.98 -31.26
C HIS A 141 28.85 4.70 -30.01
N GLY A 142 28.83 6.04 -30.02
CA GLY A 142 28.28 6.83 -28.92
C GLY A 142 26.77 6.62 -28.74
N ALA A 143 26.01 6.64 -29.84
CA ALA A 143 24.57 6.40 -29.82
C ALA A 143 24.23 4.95 -29.41
N ALA A 144 25.06 3.98 -29.80
CA ALA A 144 24.94 2.60 -29.34
C ALA A 144 25.14 2.46 -27.82
N ALA A 145 26.21 3.06 -27.27
CA ALA A 145 26.51 3.03 -25.82
C ALA A 145 25.51 3.84 -24.97
N GLU A 146 24.82 4.80 -25.56
CA GLU A 146 23.68 5.48 -24.94
C GLU A 146 22.42 4.61 -24.87
N LEU A 147 22.26 3.66 -25.79
CA LEU A 147 21.06 2.84 -25.92
C LEU A 147 21.19 1.51 -25.19
N VAL A 148 22.36 0.89 -25.22
CA VAL A 148 22.64 -0.41 -24.59
C VAL A 148 23.97 -0.42 -23.84
N GLU A 149 24.09 -1.27 -22.82
CA GLU A 149 25.35 -1.60 -22.14
C GLU A 149 25.46 -3.11 -21.94
N CYS A 150 26.67 -3.64 -21.86
CA CYS A 150 26.88 -5.04 -21.53
C CYS A 150 26.89 -5.22 -19.99
N VAL A 151 26.43 -6.38 -19.52
CA VAL A 151 26.43 -6.74 -18.10
C VAL A 151 26.97 -8.15 -17.95
N LEU A 152 28.04 -8.30 -17.20
CA LEU A 152 28.56 -9.62 -16.82
C LEU A 152 27.87 -10.08 -15.53
N LEU A 153 27.26 -11.25 -15.60
CA LEU A 153 26.65 -11.94 -14.47
C LEU A 153 27.51 -13.15 -14.10
N GLU A 154 27.76 -13.37 -12.81
CA GLU A 154 28.61 -14.48 -12.34
C GLU A 154 27.90 -15.28 -11.23
N GLY A 155 28.02 -16.61 -11.32
CA GLY A 155 27.53 -17.58 -10.34
C GLY A 155 26.14 -18.14 -10.64
N LEU A 156 25.93 -19.42 -10.31
CA LEU A 156 24.68 -20.15 -10.52
C LEU A 156 23.46 -19.43 -9.93
N LEU A 157 23.60 -18.89 -8.71
CA LEU A 157 22.52 -18.18 -8.05
C LEU A 157 22.13 -16.91 -8.82
N ALA A 158 23.09 -16.20 -9.39
CA ALA A 158 22.82 -15.03 -10.21
C ALA A 158 22.06 -15.42 -11.48
N ARG A 159 22.47 -16.51 -12.15
CA ARG A 159 21.79 -17.07 -13.34
C ARG A 159 20.35 -17.49 -13.04
N ILE A 160 20.12 -18.21 -11.95
CA ILE A 160 18.77 -18.59 -11.50
C ILE A 160 17.94 -17.35 -11.19
N THR A 161 18.51 -16.37 -10.48
CA THR A 161 17.82 -15.10 -10.16
C THR A 161 17.45 -14.34 -11.43
N TYR A 162 18.31 -14.35 -12.44
CA TYR A 162 18.03 -13.75 -13.74
C TYR A 162 16.86 -14.47 -14.44
N LEU A 163 16.87 -15.81 -14.50
CA LEU A 163 15.77 -16.58 -15.08
C LEU A 163 14.45 -16.32 -14.35
N ALA A 164 14.45 -16.27 -13.02
CA ALA A 164 13.28 -15.98 -12.22
C ALA A 164 12.72 -14.55 -12.44
N THR A 165 13.60 -13.59 -12.79
CA THR A 165 13.22 -12.19 -13.00
C THR A 165 12.99 -11.80 -14.46
N MET A 166 13.45 -12.60 -15.41
CA MET A 166 13.25 -12.42 -16.86
C MET A 166 11.75 -12.39 -17.20
N GLU A 167 10.96 -13.34 -16.68
CA GLU A 167 9.53 -13.40 -16.97
C GLU A 167 8.79 -12.15 -16.48
N LYS A 168 9.20 -11.59 -15.35
CA LYS A 168 8.67 -10.29 -14.89
C LYS A 168 8.90 -9.19 -15.94
N GLN A 169 10.08 -9.13 -16.56
CA GLN A 169 10.36 -8.15 -17.61
C GLN A 169 9.49 -8.38 -18.85
N ARG A 170 9.27 -9.65 -19.24
CA ARG A 170 8.38 -10.03 -20.33
C ARG A 170 6.93 -9.65 -20.05
N MET A 171 6.43 -9.94 -18.85
CA MET A 171 5.07 -9.57 -18.41
C MET A 171 4.88 -8.05 -18.39
N ILE A 172 5.87 -7.30 -17.90
CA ILE A 172 5.83 -5.83 -17.89
C ILE A 172 5.81 -5.28 -19.32
N ARG A 173 6.62 -5.83 -20.24
CA ARG A 173 6.57 -5.48 -21.66
C ARG A 173 5.19 -5.75 -22.25
N GLN A 174 4.66 -6.96 -22.04
CA GLN A 174 3.34 -7.35 -22.56
C GLN A 174 2.23 -6.45 -22.00
N ALA A 175 2.30 -6.09 -20.72
CA ALA A 175 1.36 -5.16 -20.11
C ALA A 175 1.44 -3.76 -20.73
N ARG A 176 2.66 -3.27 -21.03
CA ARG A 176 2.85 -1.99 -21.74
C ARG A 176 2.34 -2.04 -23.17
N GLU A 177 2.57 -3.15 -23.87
CA GLU A 177 2.05 -3.36 -25.22
C GLU A 177 0.52 -3.43 -25.24
N ILE A 178 -0.10 -4.16 -24.31
CA ILE A 178 -1.57 -4.17 -24.14
C ILE A 178 -2.09 -2.78 -23.81
N ALA A 179 -1.42 -2.03 -22.93
CA ALA A 179 -1.77 -0.65 -22.61
C ALA A 179 -1.66 0.26 -23.84
N ALA A 180 -0.59 0.12 -24.62
CA ALA A 180 -0.42 0.84 -25.89
C ALA A 180 -1.54 0.53 -26.88
N CYS A 181 -1.91 -0.74 -27.04
CA CYS A 181 -3.02 -1.16 -27.90
C CYS A 181 -4.39 -0.58 -27.53
N ARG A 182 -4.55 0.03 -26.34
CA ARG A 182 -5.78 0.69 -25.89
C ARG A 182 -5.82 2.19 -26.17
N HIS A 183 -4.70 2.77 -26.62
CA HIS A 183 -4.60 4.18 -26.95
C HIS A 183 -4.36 4.35 -28.43
N ILE A 184 -5.07 5.26 -29.08
CA ILE A 184 -5.02 5.43 -30.54
C ILE A 184 -3.63 5.85 -31.02
N GLU A 185 -2.92 6.65 -30.25
CA GLU A 185 -1.59 7.11 -30.61
C GLU A 185 -0.57 5.95 -30.73
N PRO A 186 -0.42 5.05 -29.74
CA PRO A 186 0.51 3.91 -29.84
C PRO A 186 -0.12 2.58 -30.31
N ALA A 187 -1.44 2.46 -30.49
CA ALA A 187 -2.08 1.24 -31.01
C ALA A 187 -1.66 0.97 -32.45
N PHE A 188 -1.62 -0.30 -32.85
CA PHE A 188 -1.24 -0.73 -34.20
C PHE A 188 -2.15 -1.86 -34.70
N SER A 189 -2.25 -1.99 -36.03
CA SER A 189 -2.93 -3.09 -36.72
C SER A 189 -4.36 -3.37 -36.18
N GLY A 190 -4.68 -4.63 -35.84
CA GLY A 190 -6.00 -5.04 -35.36
C GLY A 190 -6.47 -4.36 -34.06
N ALA A 191 -5.56 -3.80 -33.27
CA ALA A 191 -5.93 -2.98 -32.10
C ALA A 191 -6.54 -1.65 -32.52
N LEU A 192 -5.97 -0.97 -33.53
CA LEU A 192 -6.57 0.23 -34.13
C LEU A 192 -7.93 -0.08 -34.76
N ASP A 193 -8.08 -1.24 -35.39
CA ASP A 193 -9.35 -1.64 -35.99
C ASP A 193 -10.44 -1.88 -34.95
N SER A 194 -10.06 -2.44 -33.81
CA SER A 194 -10.97 -2.62 -32.69
C SER A 194 -11.38 -1.28 -32.06
N LEU A 195 -10.42 -0.37 -31.87
CA LEU A 195 -10.69 0.99 -31.39
C LEU A 195 -11.59 1.76 -32.36
N GLY A 196 -11.32 1.68 -33.66
CA GLY A 196 -12.17 2.30 -34.67
C GLY A 196 -13.58 1.71 -34.70
N ARG A 197 -13.73 0.38 -34.55
CA ARG A 197 -15.04 -0.26 -34.41
C ARG A 197 -15.83 0.27 -33.22
N ASP A 198 -15.19 0.43 -32.07
CA ASP A 198 -15.83 0.99 -30.86
C ASP A 198 -16.32 2.43 -31.07
N LEU A 199 -15.58 3.19 -31.89
CA LEU A 199 -15.90 4.58 -32.25
C LEU A 199 -16.88 4.68 -33.42
N GLY A 200 -17.19 3.57 -34.11
CA GLY A 200 -17.99 3.57 -35.33
C GLY A 200 -17.25 4.14 -36.55
N VAL A 201 -15.93 4.08 -36.57
CA VAL A 201 -15.07 4.55 -37.66
C VAL A 201 -14.35 3.34 -38.27
N PRO A 202 -14.84 2.77 -39.39
CA PRO A 202 -14.16 1.66 -40.05
C PRO A 202 -12.90 2.12 -40.80
N ARG A 203 -11.92 1.22 -40.91
CA ARG A 203 -10.74 1.38 -41.77
C ARG A 203 -11.15 1.32 -43.24
N LEU A 204 -10.60 2.23 -44.05
CA LEU A 204 -10.82 2.25 -45.50
C LEU A 204 -9.90 1.24 -46.21
N PRO A 205 -10.25 0.77 -47.42
CA PRO A 205 -9.34 0.00 -48.25
C PRO A 205 -8.01 0.74 -48.46
N ASP A 206 -6.88 0.03 -48.36
CA ASP A 206 -5.51 0.55 -48.54
C ASP A 206 -5.06 1.64 -47.55
N GLU A 207 -5.77 1.79 -46.42
CA GLU A 207 -5.43 2.74 -45.37
C GLU A 207 -4.40 2.17 -44.38
N ASP A 208 -3.22 2.80 -44.33
CA ASP A 208 -2.18 2.48 -43.36
C ASP A 208 -2.55 2.94 -41.94
N ASP A 209 -1.88 2.37 -40.93
CA ASP A 209 -2.13 2.68 -39.51
C ASP A 209 -1.94 4.17 -39.19
N ALA A 210 -1.06 4.88 -39.89
CA ALA A 210 -0.79 6.29 -39.64
C ALA A 210 -1.97 7.17 -40.09
N ARG A 211 -2.50 6.94 -41.30
CA ARG A 211 -3.68 7.64 -41.83
C ARG A 211 -4.94 7.29 -41.05
N TYR A 212 -5.13 6.01 -40.73
CA TYR A 212 -6.28 5.56 -39.96
C TYR A 212 -6.28 6.18 -38.55
N ARG A 213 -5.12 6.19 -37.87
CA ARG A 213 -4.93 6.87 -36.58
C ARG A 213 -5.26 8.36 -36.66
N GLY A 214 -4.85 9.05 -37.71
CA GLY A 214 -5.17 10.47 -37.94
C GLY A 214 -6.67 10.76 -38.04
N ARG A 215 -7.48 9.79 -38.51
CA ARG A 215 -8.95 9.88 -38.48
C ARG A 215 -9.51 9.55 -37.10
N LEU A 216 -8.99 8.50 -36.45
CA LEU A 216 -9.47 8.12 -35.12
C LEU A 216 -9.21 9.21 -34.08
N THR A 217 -8.08 9.92 -34.15
CA THR A 217 -7.74 11.02 -33.22
C THR A 217 -8.74 12.17 -33.24
N MET A 218 -9.48 12.38 -34.33
CA MET A 218 -10.58 13.35 -34.39
C MET A 218 -11.72 13.02 -33.43
N PHE A 219 -11.92 11.73 -33.13
CA PHE A 219 -12.98 11.23 -32.27
C PHE A 219 -12.51 10.89 -30.86
N THR A 220 -11.19 10.98 -30.61
CA THR A 220 -10.57 10.43 -29.41
C THR A 220 -9.49 11.32 -28.80
N SER A 221 -9.79 12.57 -28.53
CA SER A 221 -9.07 13.31 -27.49
C SER A 221 -9.31 12.68 -26.10
N TRP A 222 -8.97 11.41 -25.90
CA TRP A 222 -8.85 10.74 -24.61
C TRP A 222 -7.53 11.20 -24.04
N ARG A 223 -7.57 12.34 -23.37
CA ARG A 223 -6.49 12.76 -22.50
C ARG A 223 -6.34 11.69 -21.44
N LEU A 224 -5.13 11.17 -21.24
CA LEU A 224 -4.82 10.39 -20.04
C LEU A 224 -5.37 11.19 -18.85
N PRO A 225 -6.28 10.65 -18.04
CA PRO A 225 -6.80 11.32 -16.86
C PRO A 225 -5.68 11.38 -15.82
N THR A 226 -4.74 12.28 -16.04
CA THR A 226 -3.85 12.75 -14.99
C THR A 226 -4.70 13.52 -14.00
N ARG A 227 -4.32 13.50 -12.71
CA ARG A 227 -4.94 14.32 -11.67
C ARG A 227 -5.21 15.76 -12.15
N GLN A 228 -4.21 16.36 -12.80
CA GLN A 228 -4.32 17.72 -13.33
C GLN A 228 -5.38 17.84 -14.44
N ALA A 229 -5.49 16.88 -15.34
CA ALA A 229 -6.51 16.88 -16.38
C ALA A 229 -7.92 16.72 -15.79
N VAL A 230 -8.10 15.81 -14.82
CA VAL A 230 -9.37 15.63 -14.10
C VAL A 230 -9.76 16.91 -13.37
N LEU A 231 -8.84 17.50 -12.59
CA LEU A 231 -9.07 18.77 -11.91
C LEU A 231 -9.37 19.92 -12.89
N THR A 232 -8.70 19.98 -14.04
CA THR A 232 -8.96 21.01 -15.06
C THR A 232 -10.37 20.87 -15.63
N HIS A 233 -10.85 19.65 -15.87
CA HIS A 233 -12.20 19.42 -16.37
C HIS A 233 -13.27 19.66 -15.29
N LEU A 234 -13.01 19.28 -14.04
CA LEU A 234 -13.93 19.47 -12.92
C LEU A 234 -13.98 20.92 -12.43
N ASN A 235 -12.87 21.64 -12.42
CA ASN A 235 -12.74 22.93 -11.72
C ASN A 235 -12.35 24.11 -12.63
N GLY A 236 -11.82 23.83 -13.82
CA GLY A 236 -11.25 24.87 -14.69
C GLY A 236 -9.96 25.46 -14.10
N ARG A 237 -9.53 26.61 -14.63
CA ARG A 237 -8.34 27.33 -14.13
C ARG A 237 -8.67 28.09 -12.84
N GLY A 238 -7.65 28.27 -11.98
CA GLY A 238 -7.75 29.04 -10.74
C GLY A 238 -7.35 28.24 -9.50
N ASP A 239 -7.07 28.98 -8.41
CA ASP A 239 -6.71 28.43 -7.10
C ASP A 239 -7.94 27.90 -6.37
N ASP A 240 -7.74 27.18 -5.26
CA ASP A 240 -8.81 26.51 -4.49
C ASP A 240 -9.89 27.47 -3.97
N ASN A 241 -9.57 28.76 -3.80
CA ASN A 241 -10.50 29.79 -3.31
C ASN A 241 -11.29 30.50 -4.42
N THR A 242 -11.12 30.10 -5.68
CA THR A 242 -11.85 30.71 -6.81
C THR A 242 -13.12 29.93 -7.17
N PRO A 243 -14.18 30.56 -7.72
CA PRO A 243 -15.34 29.81 -8.21
C PRO A 243 -14.94 28.77 -9.26
N ASN A 244 -15.68 27.67 -9.32
CA ASN A 244 -15.52 26.64 -10.34
C ASN A 244 -15.79 27.23 -11.74
N THR A 245 -14.84 27.04 -12.66
CA THR A 245 -14.94 27.44 -14.07
C THR A 245 -14.83 26.25 -15.03
N GLY A 246 -14.86 25.03 -14.49
CA GLY A 246 -14.83 23.78 -15.22
C GLY A 246 -16.17 23.43 -15.86
N LEU A 247 -16.25 22.23 -16.44
CA LEU A 247 -17.47 21.73 -17.08
C LEU A 247 -18.69 21.71 -16.14
N PRO A 248 -18.57 21.36 -14.84
CA PRO A 248 -19.68 21.41 -13.90
C PRO A 248 -20.29 22.81 -13.71
N ALA A 249 -19.53 23.89 -13.93
CA ALA A 249 -20.03 25.26 -13.81
C ALA A 249 -21.12 25.59 -14.84
N LEU A 250 -21.15 24.89 -15.98
CA LEU A 250 -22.21 24.99 -16.99
C LEU A 250 -23.58 24.56 -16.45
N PHE A 251 -23.59 23.78 -15.37
CA PHE A 251 -24.79 23.31 -14.66
C PHE A 251 -24.96 24.01 -13.30
N GLY A 252 -24.34 25.18 -13.11
CA GLY A 252 -24.51 26.01 -11.92
C GLY A 252 -23.69 25.57 -10.70
N ILE A 253 -22.81 24.56 -10.84
CA ILE A 253 -21.94 24.12 -9.73
C ILE A 253 -20.78 25.11 -9.61
N THR A 254 -20.82 25.97 -8.61
CA THR A 254 -19.79 26.99 -8.35
C THR A 254 -18.68 26.51 -7.41
N ALA A 255 -18.89 25.41 -6.70
CA ALA A 255 -17.90 24.80 -5.80
C ALA A 255 -16.86 23.98 -6.58
N ARG A 256 -15.60 24.03 -6.13
CA ARG A 256 -14.49 23.24 -6.71
C ARG A 256 -14.44 21.84 -6.07
N PHE A 257 -14.15 20.85 -6.89
CA PHE A 257 -13.93 19.46 -6.50
C PHE A 257 -12.49 19.23 -6.01
N ARG A 258 -12.32 18.37 -5.01
CA ARG A 258 -11.01 17.83 -4.63
C ARG A 258 -10.89 16.39 -5.11
N VAL A 259 -9.74 16.06 -5.71
CA VAL A 259 -9.38 14.70 -6.12
C VAL A 259 -8.40 14.13 -5.10
N VAL A 260 -8.77 13.03 -4.43
CA VAL A 260 -7.95 12.35 -3.43
C VAL A 260 -7.41 11.05 -4.02
N GLU A 261 -6.09 10.96 -4.20
CA GLU A 261 -5.35 9.79 -4.72
C GLU A 261 -4.40 9.18 -3.69
N GLU A 262 -4.22 9.85 -2.54
CA GLU A 262 -3.42 9.33 -1.43
C GLU A 262 -4.06 8.06 -0.89
N GLN A 263 -3.23 7.05 -0.62
CA GLN A 263 -3.71 5.74 -0.20
C GLN A 263 -3.65 5.58 1.31
N ASN A 264 -4.65 4.90 1.89
CA ASN A 264 -4.52 4.41 3.26
C ASN A 264 -3.43 3.32 3.28
N THR A 265 -2.35 3.55 4.03
CA THR A 265 -1.27 2.55 4.14
C THR A 265 -1.74 1.35 4.96
N LEU A 266 -1.55 0.13 4.44
CA LEU A 266 -1.78 -1.10 5.20
C LEU A 266 -0.78 -1.17 6.36
N SER A 267 -1.30 -1.44 7.55
CA SER A 267 -0.52 -1.63 8.76
C SER A 267 -0.07 -3.08 8.87
N LEU A 268 1.17 -3.34 9.27
CA LEU A 268 1.76 -4.68 9.36
C LEU A 268 2.33 -4.91 10.75
N SER A 269 1.96 -6.03 11.38
CA SER A 269 2.58 -6.50 12.62
C SER A 269 2.91 -7.98 12.51
N THR A 270 3.92 -8.41 13.28
CA THR A 270 4.37 -9.81 13.33
C THR A 270 4.59 -10.27 14.76
N ARG A 271 4.51 -11.58 15.01
CA ARG A 271 4.81 -12.20 16.30
C ARG A 271 5.42 -13.58 16.10
N LEU A 272 6.55 -13.88 16.73
CA LEU A 272 7.04 -15.26 16.79
C LEU A 272 6.33 -16.03 17.89
N VAL A 273 6.03 -17.30 17.60
CA VAL A 273 5.32 -18.21 18.49
C VAL A 273 6.08 -19.53 18.53
N GLY A 274 6.64 -19.86 19.69
CA GLY A 274 7.16 -21.20 19.95
C GLY A 274 6.01 -22.19 20.11
N VAL A 275 5.94 -23.22 19.29
CA VAL A 275 4.88 -24.24 19.34
C VAL A 275 5.48 -25.55 19.84
N GLY A 276 4.80 -26.18 20.80
CA GLY A 276 5.23 -27.47 21.35
C GLY A 276 6.43 -27.38 22.28
N ALA A 277 7.06 -28.52 22.56
CA ALA A 277 8.18 -28.63 23.48
C ALA A 277 9.47 -28.01 22.90
N ASP A 278 9.67 -28.14 21.58
CA ASP A 278 10.86 -27.62 20.91
C ASP A 278 10.79 -26.12 20.57
N GLY A 279 9.58 -25.55 20.57
CA GLY A 279 9.32 -24.16 20.18
C GLY A 279 10.21 -23.12 20.86
N PRO A 280 10.31 -23.09 22.20
CA PRO A 280 11.16 -22.13 22.90
C PRO A 280 12.65 -22.24 22.51
N ALA A 281 13.16 -23.46 22.36
CA ALA A 281 14.56 -23.70 21.97
C ALA A 281 14.83 -23.32 20.51
N LEU A 282 13.85 -23.52 19.61
CA LEU A 282 13.92 -23.05 18.23
C LEU A 282 13.86 -21.52 18.14
N ARG A 283 13.03 -20.86 18.96
CA ARG A 283 12.98 -19.40 19.07
C ARG A 283 14.33 -18.81 19.49
N ALA A 284 14.96 -19.37 20.53
CA ALA A 284 16.29 -18.94 20.96
C ALA A 284 17.34 -19.08 19.84
N ARG A 285 17.38 -20.24 19.16
CA ARG A 285 18.27 -20.49 18.02
C ARG A 285 18.00 -19.54 16.84
N PHE A 286 16.74 -19.18 16.59
CA PHE A 286 16.38 -18.22 15.56
C PHE A 286 16.90 -16.82 15.89
N HIS A 287 16.84 -16.39 17.16
CA HIS A 287 17.44 -15.13 17.60
C HIS A 287 18.97 -15.11 17.44
N ASP A 288 19.65 -16.21 17.78
CA ASP A 288 21.09 -16.34 17.51
C ASP A 288 21.40 -16.17 16.02
N MET A 289 20.62 -16.81 15.15
CA MET A 289 20.76 -16.68 13.70
C MET A 289 20.48 -15.25 13.22
N LEU A 290 19.44 -14.59 13.74
CA LEU A 290 19.13 -13.19 13.40
C LEU A 290 20.32 -12.29 13.70
N ARG A 291 20.88 -12.37 14.90
CA ARG A 291 22.05 -11.58 15.31
C ARG A 291 23.27 -11.86 14.45
N ALA A 292 23.55 -13.12 14.17
CA ALA A 292 24.76 -13.52 13.44
C ALA A 292 24.68 -13.17 11.93
N MET A 293 23.49 -13.23 11.33
CA MET A 293 23.35 -13.26 9.87
C MET A 293 22.57 -12.09 9.27
N TYR A 294 21.60 -11.53 10.00
CA TYR A 294 20.59 -10.62 9.45
C TYR A 294 20.63 -9.22 10.06
N LEU A 295 21.06 -9.09 11.33
CA LEU A 295 21.13 -7.82 12.03
C LEU A 295 22.54 -7.22 11.96
N LEU A 296 22.60 -5.90 11.91
CA LEU A 296 23.82 -5.14 12.11
C LEU A 296 24.07 -5.02 13.61
N ASP A 297 25.25 -5.46 14.03
CA ASP A 297 25.77 -5.26 15.38
C ASP A 297 26.49 -3.90 15.46
N LEU A 298 26.04 -3.02 16.33
CA LEU A 298 26.63 -1.69 16.49
C LEU A 298 28.01 -1.73 17.17
N ASP A 299 28.29 -2.77 17.94
CA ASP A 299 29.52 -2.91 18.75
C ASP A 299 30.59 -3.79 18.08
N GLN A 300 30.26 -4.48 16.98
CA GLN A 300 31.18 -5.36 16.25
C GLN A 300 31.38 -4.89 14.81
N PRO A 301 32.57 -5.06 14.23
CA PRO A 301 32.82 -4.70 12.83
C PRO A 301 31.95 -5.54 11.89
N VAL A 302 31.55 -4.94 10.77
CA VAL A 302 30.75 -5.64 9.75
C VAL A 302 31.53 -6.85 9.20
N PRO A 303 30.95 -8.06 9.16
CA PRO A 303 31.65 -9.25 8.67
C PRO A 303 32.16 -9.09 7.24
N GLY A 304 33.41 -9.50 6.99
CA GLY A 304 34.08 -9.40 5.68
C GLY A 304 33.54 -10.32 4.58
N LEU A 305 32.48 -11.09 4.86
CA LEU A 305 31.81 -11.98 3.89
C LEU A 305 30.90 -11.21 2.92
N LEU A 306 30.62 -9.93 3.20
CA LEU A 306 29.79 -9.07 2.36
C LEU A 306 30.55 -8.51 1.14
N PRO A 307 29.86 -8.20 0.02
CA PRO A 307 30.45 -7.46 -1.08
C PRO A 307 31.11 -6.15 -0.59
N PRO A 308 32.34 -5.79 -1.04
CA PRO A 308 33.12 -4.71 -0.43
C PRO A 308 32.41 -3.36 -0.35
N GLY A 309 31.63 -2.99 -1.37
CA GLY A 309 30.85 -1.75 -1.37
C GLY A 309 29.78 -1.72 -0.28
N ARG A 310 29.06 -2.84 -0.07
CA ARG A 310 28.03 -2.98 0.96
C ARG A 310 28.63 -3.07 2.35
N ALA A 311 29.75 -3.79 2.51
CA ALA A 311 30.47 -3.87 3.77
C ALA A 311 30.94 -2.48 4.22
N ARG A 312 31.54 -1.68 3.33
CA ARG A 312 31.93 -0.29 3.60
C ARG A 312 30.75 0.58 3.99
N GLN A 313 29.65 0.52 3.23
CA GLN A 313 28.45 1.30 3.53
C GLN A 313 27.88 1.00 4.92
N LEU A 314 27.77 -0.29 5.28
CA LEU A 314 27.27 -0.70 6.60
C LEU A 314 28.25 -0.35 7.71
N GLU A 315 29.55 -0.42 7.47
CA GLU A 315 30.57 -0.02 8.44
C GLU A 315 30.55 1.50 8.69
N ASP A 316 30.31 2.32 7.66
CA ASP A 316 30.11 3.77 7.80
C ASP A 316 28.86 4.11 8.60
N ILE A 317 27.76 3.39 8.35
CA ILE A 317 26.51 3.50 9.13
C ILE A 317 26.77 3.10 10.58
N ARG A 318 27.41 1.95 10.81
CA ARG A 318 27.73 1.44 12.14
C ARG A 318 28.55 2.44 12.94
N ARG A 319 29.64 2.96 12.37
CA ARG A 319 30.51 3.95 13.03
C ARG A 319 29.76 5.22 13.38
N LEU A 320 28.96 5.75 12.47
CA LEU A 320 28.14 6.93 12.74
C LEU A 320 27.20 6.69 13.92
N LEU A 321 26.43 5.60 13.90
CA LEU A 321 25.47 5.30 14.97
C LEU A 321 26.17 5.02 16.30
N ALA A 322 27.33 4.36 16.29
CA ALA A 322 28.10 4.10 17.51
C ALA A 322 28.66 5.37 18.17
N THR A 323 28.87 6.45 17.41
CA THR A 323 29.45 7.72 17.92
C THR A 323 28.40 8.78 18.21
N GLU A 324 27.35 8.88 17.38
CA GLU A 324 26.40 10.01 17.42
C GLU A 324 25.05 9.69 18.09
N VAL A 325 24.78 8.41 18.36
CA VAL A 325 23.55 7.96 19.03
C VAL A 325 23.87 7.59 20.47
N ASP A 326 23.17 8.21 21.41
CA ASP A 326 23.25 7.83 22.81
C ASP A 326 22.49 6.53 23.05
N ARG A 327 23.12 5.63 23.81
CA ARG A 327 22.60 4.30 24.13
C ARG A 327 22.69 4.12 25.65
N PRO A 328 21.60 4.42 26.38
CA PRO A 328 21.60 4.32 27.84
C PRO A 328 22.02 2.93 28.29
N ALA A 329 22.86 2.86 29.33
CA ALA A 329 23.25 1.59 29.93
C ALA A 329 22.02 0.91 30.56
N GLY A 330 21.72 -0.33 30.15
CA GLY A 330 20.58 -1.10 30.65
C GLY A 330 20.43 -2.45 29.95
N GLN A 331 19.66 -3.35 30.57
CA GLN A 331 19.19 -4.58 29.92
C GLN A 331 17.76 -4.35 29.39
N PRO A 332 17.43 -4.81 28.16
CA PRO A 332 18.30 -5.46 27.19
C PRO A 332 19.26 -4.47 26.49
N GLY A 333 20.46 -4.93 26.14
CA GLY A 333 21.47 -4.08 25.50
C GLY A 333 21.05 -3.63 24.09
N VAL A 334 21.15 -2.31 23.84
CA VAL A 334 20.83 -1.70 22.55
C VAL A 334 21.97 -1.93 21.55
N ARG A 335 21.93 -3.06 20.84
CA ARG A 335 23.07 -3.52 20.04
C ARG A 335 22.74 -3.90 18.60
N HIS A 336 21.61 -4.57 18.36
CA HIS A 336 21.32 -5.17 17.06
C HIS A 336 20.14 -4.47 16.38
N LEU A 337 20.32 -4.08 15.12
CA LEU A 337 19.31 -3.42 14.29
C LEU A 337 19.27 -4.04 12.90
N ALA A 338 18.10 -4.10 12.27
CA ALA A 338 18.04 -4.43 10.85
C ALA A 338 18.82 -3.39 10.02
N PRO A 339 19.60 -3.79 8.99
CA PRO A 339 20.39 -2.85 8.18
C PRO A 339 19.58 -1.69 7.57
N THR A 340 18.33 -1.92 7.19
CA THR A 340 17.43 -0.89 6.66
C THR A 340 17.06 0.14 7.72
N LEU A 341 16.78 -0.30 8.95
CA LEU A 341 16.48 0.58 10.07
C LEU A 341 17.73 1.36 10.49
N ALA A 342 18.89 0.72 10.55
CA ALA A 342 20.16 1.39 10.81
C ALA A 342 20.48 2.48 9.76
N ALA A 343 20.22 2.21 8.47
CA ALA A 343 20.39 3.21 7.42
C ALA A 343 19.43 4.40 7.57
N ALA A 344 18.16 4.15 7.92
CA ALA A 344 17.17 5.20 8.16
C ALA A 344 17.54 6.07 9.38
N LEU A 345 17.97 5.43 10.48
CA LEU A 345 18.47 6.14 11.68
C LEU A 345 19.74 6.94 11.38
N ALA A 346 20.67 6.39 10.60
CA ALA A 346 21.87 7.12 10.18
C ALA A 346 21.53 8.36 9.33
N ARG A 347 20.51 8.25 8.47
CA ARG A 347 19.99 9.38 7.68
C ARG A 347 19.32 10.42 8.59
N LEU A 348 18.53 9.99 9.59
CA LEU A 348 17.94 10.87 10.59
C LEU A 348 19.02 11.64 11.37
N VAL A 349 20.04 10.95 11.89
CA VAL A 349 21.14 11.58 12.63
C VAL A 349 21.87 12.62 11.78
N ARG A 350 22.19 12.29 10.52
CA ARG A 350 22.82 13.25 9.58
C ARG A 350 21.93 14.46 9.31
N LEU A 351 20.62 14.25 9.16
CA LEU A 351 19.67 15.33 8.93
C LEU A 351 19.55 16.24 10.14
N VAL A 352 19.38 15.67 11.34
CA VAL A 352 19.35 16.40 12.62
C VAL A 352 20.59 17.28 12.78
N ARG A 353 21.78 16.74 12.49
CA ARG A 353 23.04 17.50 12.51
C ARG A 353 23.08 18.62 11.46
N ALA A 354 22.57 18.36 10.25
CA ALA A 354 22.49 19.37 9.19
C ALA A 354 21.50 20.50 9.51
N LEU A 355 20.47 20.21 10.33
CA LEU A 355 19.54 21.19 10.87
C LEU A 355 20.09 21.95 12.09
N GLY A 356 21.39 21.77 12.41
CA GLY A 356 22.08 22.52 13.46
C GLY A 356 21.89 21.97 14.87
N ASP A 357 21.21 20.84 15.04
CA ASP A 357 21.00 20.24 16.35
C ASP A 357 22.17 19.32 16.74
N THR A 358 22.83 19.67 17.84
CA THR A 358 23.98 18.94 18.41
C THR A 358 23.59 18.00 19.55
N GLN A 359 22.33 18.01 20.00
CA GLN A 359 21.88 17.07 21.03
C GLN A 359 21.91 15.63 20.50
N PRO A 360 22.28 14.64 21.33
CA PRO A 360 22.27 13.25 20.89
C PRO A 360 20.84 12.79 20.55
N VAL A 361 20.74 11.83 19.63
CA VAL A 361 19.53 11.03 19.44
C VAL A 361 19.67 9.83 20.36
N THR A 362 18.74 9.63 21.30
CA THR A 362 18.80 8.54 22.27
C THR A 362 18.04 7.32 21.74
N LEU A 363 18.73 6.20 21.57
CA LEU A 363 18.16 4.91 21.21
C LEU A 363 18.00 4.06 22.49
N ARG A 364 16.76 3.93 22.95
CA ARG A 364 16.38 3.24 24.21
C ARG A 364 16.25 1.74 24.05
N ARG A 365 15.74 1.29 22.90
CA ARG A 365 15.46 -0.13 22.64
C ARG A 365 15.64 -0.44 21.16
N ALA A 366 16.15 -1.63 20.87
CA ALA A 366 16.34 -2.18 19.53
C ALA A 366 15.87 -3.65 19.55
N HIS A 367 16.59 -4.56 18.91
CA HIS A 367 16.29 -6.00 18.99
C HIS A 367 16.35 -6.53 20.44
N VAL A 368 15.38 -7.38 20.80
CA VAL A 368 15.30 -8.07 22.09
C VAL A 368 14.90 -9.54 21.92
N ASP A 369 15.32 -10.39 22.86
CA ASP A 369 15.00 -11.83 22.86
C ASP A 369 13.68 -12.12 23.60
N ASP A 370 13.29 -11.21 24.49
CA ASP A 370 12.00 -11.28 25.17
C ASP A 370 10.86 -11.12 24.16
N PRO A 371 9.71 -11.79 24.37
CA PRO A 371 8.58 -11.66 23.48
C PRO A 371 8.07 -10.22 23.41
N ASP A 372 8.37 -9.54 22.31
CA ASP A 372 7.96 -8.18 22.04
C ASP A 372 7.70 -7.99 20.53
N PRO A 373 6.43 -7.92 20.09
CA PRO A 373 6.06 -7.79 18.68
C PRO A 373 6.73 -6.61 17.95
N LEU A 374 7.14 -5.57 18.68
CA LEU A 374 7.76 -4.36 18.10
C LEU A 374 9.27 -4.50 17.87
N HIS A 375 9.93 -5.36 18.65
CA HIS A 375 11.39 -5.37 18.79
C HIS A 375 12.02 -6.74 18.48
N GLU A 376 11.25 -7.83 18.56
CA GLU A 376 11.72 -9.21 18.44
C GLU A 376 12.50 -9.51 17.15
N LEU A 377 12.15 -8.87 16.03
CA LEU A 377 12.84 -9.08 14.73
C LEU A 377 13.91 -8.02 14.42
N GLY A 378 14.14 -7.05 15.30
CA GLY A 378 15.08 -5.93 15.06
C GLY A 378 14.66 -4.95 13.96
N LEU A 379 13.39 -5.02 13.52
CA LEU A 379 12.81 -4.15 12.48
C LEU A 379 12.22 -2.85 13.02
N GLY A 380 12.18 -2.70 14.35
CA GLY A 380 11.73 -1.50 15.05
C GLY A 380 12.69 -1.11 16.16
N ALA A 381 12.61 0.16 16.57
CA ALA A 381 13.43 0.74 17.62
C ALA A 381 12.61 1.75 18.45
N THR A 382 13.01 1.96 19.70
CA THR A 382 12.45 3.02 20.54
C THR A 382 13.47 4.14 20.69
N LEU A 383 13.05 5.36 20.36
CA LEU A 383 13.82 6.59 20.52
C LEU A 383 13.19 7.46 21.62
N ASP A 384 14.00 8.33 22.22
CA ASP A 384 13.46 9.47 22.95
C ASP A 384 12.72 10.42 21.99
N ARG A 385 11.60 10.95 22.45
CA ARG A 385 10.83 11.94 21.73
C ARG A 385 11.59 13.27 21.68
N PHE A 386 11.61 13.92 20.52
CA PHE A 386 12.10 15.28 20.42
C PHE A 386 11.14 16.26 21.12
N GLY A 387 11.69 17.11 21.99
CA GLY A 387 10.92 18.15 22.68
C GLY A 387 10.45 19.27 21.75
N PRO A 388 9.48 20.10 22.20
CA PRO A 388 8.93 21.19 21.40
C PRO A 388 10.00 22.15 20.90
N ASP A 389 10.84 22.68 21.80
CA ASP A 389 11.91 23.64 21.47
C ASP A 389 12.87 23.09 20.40
N ARG A 390 13.19 21.79 20.49
CA ARG A 390 14.12 21.11 19.57
C ARG A 390 13.50 20.96 18.18
N LEU A 391 12.21 20.59 18.09
CA LEU A 391 11.50 20.47 16.82
C LEU A 391 11.30 21.84 16.15
N GLU A 392 10.97 22.88 16.92
CA GLU A 392 10.78 24.24 16.39
C GLU A 392 12.10 24.85 15.87
N ALA A 393 13.21 24.64 16.58
CA ALA A 393 14.53 25.07 16.12
C ALA A 393 14.92 24.40 14.80
N MET A 394 14.71 23.08 14.69
CA MET A 394 14.98 22.33 13.46
C MET A 394 14.04 22.72 12.31
N ALA A 395 12.77 23.01 12.60
CA ALA A 395 11.82 23.51 11.60
C ALA A 395 12.29 24.83 10.98
N THR A 396 12.81 25.75 11.81
CA THR A 396 13.35 27.04 11.36
C THR A 396 14.63 26.88 10.53
N ALA A 397 15.45 25.86 10.83
CA ALA A 397 16.70 25.60 10.13
C ALA A 397 16.53 24.86 8.78
N ALA A 398 15.34 24.33 8.48
CA ALA A 398 15.10 23.47 7.31
C ALA A 398 15.42 24.16 5.97
N GLU A 399 15.04 25.43 5.81
CA GLU A 399 15.33 26.21 4.60
C GLU A 399 16.83 26.43 4.37
N GLN A 400 17.60 26.61 5.46
CA GLN A 400 19.04 26.79 5.37
C GLN A 400 19.73 25.47 5.01
N ALA A 401 19.32 24.36 5.62
CA ALA A 401 19.85 23.02 5.34
C ALA A 401 19.52 22.54 3.91
N ALA A 402 18.49 23.11 3.27
CA ALA A 402 18.14 22.85 1.88
C ALA A 402 19.12 23.44 0.85
N THR A 403 20.05 24.31 1.28
CA THR A 403 21.06 24.92 0.40
C THR A 403 22.19 23.94 0.08
N GLY A 404 22.49 23.75 -1.22
CA GLY A 404 23.59 22.91 -1.70
C GLY A 404 23.17 21.65 -2.48
N SER A 405 24.19 20.86 -2.86
CA SER A 405 24.08 19.65 -3.67
C SER A 405 24.44 18.40 -2.86
N GLY A 406 23.60 17.38 -2.87
CA GLY A 406 23.81 16.11 -2.18
C GLY A 406 22.52 15.55 -1.56
N ASP A 407 22.61 14.37 -0.96
CA ASP A 407 21.44 13.65 -0.43
C ASP A 407 20.74 14.41 0.72
N ILE A 408 21.49 14.99 1.66
CA ILE A 408 20.92 15.67 2.84
C ILE A 408 20.26 17.02 2.47
N PRO A 409 20.89 17.92 1.67
CA PRO A 409 20.19 19.10 1.18
C PRO A 409 18.98 18.77 0.29
N ALA A 410 19.03 17.67 -0.48
CA ALA A 410 17.87 17.21 -1.25
C ALA A 410 16.73 16.72 -0.35
N LEU A 411 17.05 16.01 0.74
CA LEU A 411 16.09 15.59 1.75
C LEU A 411 15.49 16.79 2.51
N ALA A 412 16.31 17.77 2.87
CA ALA A 412 15.86 19.00 3.54
C ALA A 412 14.83 19.77 2.69
N ARG A 413 14.99 19.79 1.35
CA ARG A 413 14.01 20.38 0.42
C ARG A 413 12.65 19.68 0.40
N SER A 414 12.57 18.41 0.80
CA SER A 414 11.31 17.67 0.85
C SER A 414 10.62 17.71 2.22
N LEU A 415 11.21 18.39 3.21
CA LEU A 415 10.59 18.52 4.52
C LEU A 415 9.43 19.50 4.45
N GLU A 416 8.35 19.16 5.14
CA GLU A 416 7.19 20.04 5.36
C GLU A 416 7.07 20.28 6.88
N PRO A 417 7.83 21.23 7.45
CA PRO A 417 7.80 21.46 8.89
C PRO A 417 6.40 21.81 9.38
N ARG A 418 6.01 21.23 10.52
CA ARG A 418 4.72 21.46 11.17
C ARG A 418 4.89 21.95 12.60
N PRO A 419 3.99 22.82 13.10
CA PRO A 419 3.99 23.21 14.51
C PRO A 419 3.89 22.00 15.44
N PHE A 420 4.50 22.08 16.62
CA PHE A 420 4.47 20.99 17.61
C PHE A 420 3.05 20.59 18.03
N ALA A 421 2.11 21.55 18.06
CA ALA A 421 0.71 21.29 18.36
C ALA A 421 0.04 20.37 17.33
N GLU A 422 0.49 20.41 16.07
CA GLU A 422 -0.05 19.61 14.96
C GLU A 422 0.70 18.28 14.80
N ASP A 423 2.03 18.31 14.97
CA ASP A 423 2.89 17.12 14.87
C ASP A 423 3.83 16.98 16.08
N PRO A 424 3.28 16.57 17.24
CA PRO A 424 4.06 16.43 18.48
C PRO A 424 5.17 15.38 18.42
N LEU A 425 5.18 14.50 17.40
CA LEU A 425 6.14 13.42 17.26
C LEU A 425 7.29 13.76 16.31
N GLY A 426 7.17 14.83 15.53
CA GLY A 426 8.15 15.16 14.49
C GLY A 426 8.16 14.15 13.33
N ARG A 427 6.98 13.68 12.90
CA ARG A 427 6.83 12.83 11.71
C ARG A 427 7.39 13.51 10.47
N TRP A 428 7.18 14.82 10.34
CA TRP A 428 7.73 15.62 9.23
C TRP A 428 9.24 15.50 9.08
N LEU A 429 9.97 15.21 10.17
CA LEU A 429 11.42 15.01 10.19
C LEU A 429 11.81 13.54 9.96
N MET A 430 11.11 12.62 10.63
CA MET A 430 11.48 11.20 10.67
C MET A 430 11.02 10.41 9.44
N GLU A 431 9.81 10.65 8.94
CA GLU A 431 9.24 9.88 7.82
C GLU A 431 10.06 10.03 6.52
N PRO A 432 10.51 11.25 6.14
CA PRO A 432 11.39 11.42 4.98
C PRO A 432 12.73 10.66 5.08
N CYS A 433 13.18 10.34 6.30
CA CYS A 433 14.39 9.55 6.51
C CYS A 433 14.20 8.05 6.20
N GLY A 434 12.97 7.62 5.87
CA GLY A 434 12.61 6.23 5.58
C GLY A 434 11.94 5.50 6.75
N LEU A 435 11.64 6.21 7.84
CA LEU A 435 10.92 5.67 9.00
C LEU A 435 9.41 5.73 8.73
N ARG A 436 8.86 4.65 8.17
CA ARG A 436 7.45 4.53 7.80
C ARG A 436 6.49 4.49 8.99
N THR A 437 6.99 4.20 10.19
CA THR A 437 6.23 4.30 11.43
C THR A 437 6.93 5.25 12.37
N VAL A 438 6.16 6.18 12.92
CA VAL A 438 6.52 7.00 14.08
C VAL A 438 5.30 6.99 15.02
N TYR A 439 5.41 6.26 16.11
CA TYR A 439 4.30 5.93 16.99
C TYR A 439 4.66 6.20 18.46
N LEU A 440 3.85 6.98 19.18
CA LEU A 440 4.11 7.28 20.59
C LEU A 440 3.80 6.05 21.45
N LEU A 441 4.80 5.56 22.18
CA LEU A 441 4.63 4.46 23.14
C LEU A 441 4.15 4.98 24.50
N ASP A 442 4.78 6.06 24.97
CA ASP A 442 4.51 6.73 26.24
C ASP A 442 4.80 8.23 26.11
N SER A 443 4.69 9.02 27.18
CA SER A 443 4.89 10.47 27.11
C SER A 443 6.27 10.91 26.63
N ALA A 444 7.30 10.07 26.77
CA ALA A 444 8.70 10.38 26.50
C ALA A 444 9.31 9.60 25.32
N SER A 445 8.69 8.51 24.88
CA SER A 445 9.30 7.56 23.94
C SER A 445 8.46 7.35 22.68
N VAL A 446 9.14 7.29 21.54
CA VAL A 446 8.54 6.98 20.24
C VAL A 446 9.11 5.69 19.66
N HIS A 447 8.23 4.82 19.18
CA HIS A 447 8.59 3.68 18.35
C HIS A 447 8.76 4.12 16.91
N VAL A 448 9.86 3.71 16.29
CA VAL A 448 10.15 3.93 14.88
C VAL A 448 10.43 2.63 14.16
N SER A 449 9.97 2.52 12.91
CA SER A 449 10.23 1.35 12.06
C SER A 449 10.26 1.72 10.59
N THR A 450 11.02 0.96 9.79
CA THR A 450 10.94 1.01 8.33
C THR A 450 9.72 0.27 7.77
N LEU A 451 9.02 -0.50 8.60
CA LEU A 451 7.74 -1.10 8.26
C LEU A 451 6.59 -0.13 8.59
N PRO A 452 5.47 -0.18 7.83
CA PRO A 452 4.26 0.55 8.19
C PRO A 452 3.50 -0.22 9.28
N VAL A 453 3.97 -0.18 10.52
CA VAL A 453 3.31 -0.79 11.68
C VAL A 453 2.11 0.07 12.12
N SER A 454 2.25 1.39 12.07
CA SER A 454 1.18 2.38 12.37
C SER A 454 0.47 2.19 13.73
N GLY A 455 1.12 1.56 14.70
CA GLY A 455 0.53 1.27 16.02
C GLY A 455 -0.25 -0.05 16.10
N LEU A 456 -0.21 -0.88 15.05
CA LEU A 456 -0.70 -2.25 15.07
C LEU A 456 0.27 -3.16 15.84
N THR A 457 -0.22 -3.88 16.84
CA THR A 457 0.52 -4.96 17.51
C THR A 457 -0.32 -6.22 17.61
N ILE A 458 0.34 -7.37 17.77
CA ILE A 458 -0.31 -8.67 17.98
C ILE A 458 -0.16 -9.05 19.46
N ASP A 459 -1.27 -9.10 20.17
CA ASP A 459 -1.35 -9.63 21.53
C ASP A 459 -1.74 -11.12 21.52
N GLY A 460 -1.22 -11.89 22.48
CA GLY A 460 -1.38 -13.34 22.58
C GLY A 460 -0.16 -14.01 23.22
N PRO A 461 -0.19 -15.34 23.43
CA PRO A 461 0.94 -16.05 24.03
C PRO A 461 2.15 -16.09 23.09
N ALA A 462 3.36 -16.07 23.66
CA ALA A 462 4.61 -16.26 22.90
C ALA A 462 4.96 -17.75 22.70
N ASN A 463 4.39 -18.62 23.54
CA ASN A 463 4.58 -20.06 23.47
C ASN A 463 3.21 -20.75 23.58
N VAL A 464 2.95 -21.73 22.73
CA VAL A 464 1.71 -22.50 22.70
C VAL A 464 2.03 -23.98 22.83
N PRO A 465 1.56 -24.67 23.88
CA PRO A 465 1.76 -26.11 24.02
C PRO A 465 1.16 -26.89 22.84
N GLY A 466 1.81 -27.98 22.44
CA GLY A 466 1.35 -28.85 21.34
C GLY A 466 -0.08 -29.36 21.58
N GLY A 467 -0.90 -29.39 20.52
CA GLY A 467 -2.29 -29.84 20.57
C GLY A 467 -3.28 -28.87 21.23
N THR A 468 -2.83 -27.72 21.73
CA THR A 468 -3.69 -26.72 22.38
C THR A 468 -4.14 -25.62 21.42
N ALA A 469 -5.18 -24.90 21.80
CA ALA A 469 -5.64 -23.71 21.11
C ALA A 469 -5.12 -22.44 21.79
N ALA A 470 -4.85 -21.41 20.99
CA ALA A 470 -4.48 -20.08 21.48
C ALA A 470 -5.22 -18.99 20.72
N VAL A 471 -5.44 -17.86 21.39
CA VAL A 471 -6.10 -16.68 20.83
C VAL A 471 -5.08 -15.57 20.62
N TYR A 472 -5.18 -14.89 19.48
CA TYR A 472 -4.43 -13.67 19.21
C TYR A 472 -5.36 -12.52 18.85
N ARG A 473 -4.96 -11.31 19.25
CA ARG A 473 -5.71 -10.06 19.10
C ARG A 473 -4.87 -9.05 18.32
N ALA A 474 -5.48 -8.37 17.35
CA ALA A 474 -4.88 -7.24 16.64
C ALA A 474 -5.23 -5.95 17.38
N LEU A 475 -4.24 -5.36 18.03
CA LEU A 475 -4.39 -4.11 18.76
C LEU A 475 -3.90 -2.97 17.87
N HIS A 476 -4.82 -2.20 17.28
CA HIS A 476 -4.49 -1.03 16.45
C HIS A 476 -4.85 0.25 17.19
N ARG A 477 -3.91 0.72 18.02
CA ARG A 477 -4.17 1.79 18.99
C ARG A 477 -3.78 3.17 18.46
N ARG A 478 -4.40 4.20 19.02
CA ARG A 478 -3.98 5.59 18.78
C ARG A 478 -2.74 5.89 19.62
N SER A 479 -1.81 6.60 19.00
CA SER A 479 -0.62 7.17 19.63
C SER A 479 -0.98 7.97 20.89
N GLY A 480 -0.43 7.61 22.05
CA GLY A 480 -0.56 8.38 23.30
C GLY A 480 -1.83 8.18 24.12
N THR A 481 -2.78 7.34 23.69
CA THR A 481 -3.96 7.01 24.49
C THR A 481 -3.69 5.77 25.35
N SER A 482 -3.87 5.88 26.67
CA SER A 482 -3.83 4.72 27.59
C SER A 482 -5.05 3.82 27.45
N ALA A 483 -6.13 4.30 26.82
CA ALA A 483 -7.37 3.56 26.65
C ALA A 483 -7.21 2.41 25.64
N ALA A 484 -7.71 1.23 26.00
CA ALA A 484 -7.79 0.04 25.16
C ALA A 484 -8.93 0.19 24.12
N VAL A 485 -8.75 1.11 23.18
CA VAL A 485 -9.71 1.37 22.10
C VAL A 485 -8.96 1.46 20.78
N HIS A 486 -9.54 0.86 19.75
CA HIS A 486 -9.07 0.91 18.39
C HIS A 486 -9.05 2.37 17.91
N VAL A 487 -8.01 2.76 17.15
CA VAL A 487 -7.77 4.16 16.74
C VAL A 487 -8.98 4.84 16.11
N LEU A 488 -9.68 4.16 15.18
CA LEU A 488 -10.88 4.71 14.55
C LEU A 488 -12.08 4.80 15.50
N ALA A 489 -12.21 3.89 16.47
CA ALA A 489 -13.32 3.91 17.42
C ALA A 489 -13.12 5.05 18.43
N ALA A 490 -11.88 5.31 18.85
CA ALA A 490 -11.53 6.47 19.66
C ALA A 490 -11.83 7.79 18.92
N GLU A 491 -11.44 7.90 17.65
CA GLU A 491 -11.77 9.07 16.83
C GLU A 491 -13.28 9.27 16.65
N ALA A 492 -14.04 8.18 16.47
CA ALA A 492 -15.50 8.26 16.35
C ALA A 492 -16.17 8.67 17.67
N ALA A 493 -15.70 8.15 18.80
CA ALA A 493 -16.18 8.54 20.12
C ALA A 493 -15.92 10.02 20.44
N GLU A 494 -14.77 10.56 20.05
CA GLU A 494 -14.46 11.99 20.21
C GLU A 494 -15.42 12.90 19.41
N ARG A 495 -15.91 12.43 18.25
CA ARG A 495 -16.87 13.17 17.42
C ARG A 495 -18.32 13.04 17.89
N ALA A 496 -18.65 11.98 18.65
CA ALA A 496 -20.02 11.68 19.05
C ALA A 496 -20.73 12.80 19.85
N PRO A 497 -20.10 13.43 20.87
CA PRO A 497 -20.74 14.52 21.61
C PRO A 497 -21.17 15.69 20.72
N ARG A 498 -20.35 16.03 19.72
CA ARG A 498 -20.67 17.08 18.76
C ARG A 498 -21.86 16.69 17.89
N ARG A 499 -21.91 15.46 17.36
CA ARG A 499 -23.03 14.99 16.53
C ARG A 499 -24.35 14.92 17.30
N PHE A 500 -24.31 14.49 18.55
CA PHE A 500 -25.50 14.49 19.42
C PHE A 500 -26.02 15.90 19.70
N ALA A 501 -25.12 16.87 19.90
CA ALA A 501 -25.49 18.27 20.08
C ALA A 501 -26.10 18.86 18.80
N GLU A 502 -25.49 18.62 17.63
CA GLU A 502 -26.00 19.06 16.32
C GLU A 502 -27.40 18.50 16.04
N ALA A 503 -27.67 17.25 16.43
CA ALA A 503 -28.97 16.60 16.26
C ALA A 503 -29.96 16.85 17.42
N SER A 504 -29.61 17.66 18.43
CA SER A 504 -30.43 17.95 19.61
C SER A 504 -30.88 16.69 20.39
N LEU A 505 -30.01 15.67 20.48
CA LEU A 505 -30.33 14.38 21.10
C LEU A 505 -30.00 14.28 22.60
N GLY A 506 -29.45 15.35 23.18
CA GLY A 506 -28.95 15.39 24.55
C GLY A 506 -27.49 14.90 24.66
N PRO A 507 -26.98 14.68 25.88
CA PRO A 507 -25.61 14.17 26.08
C PRO A 507 -25.48 12.73 25.59
N VAL A 508 -24.29 12.38 25.11
CA VAL A 508 -23.92 10.99 24.80
C VAL A 508 -23.79 10.22 26.12
N PRO A 509 -24.35 9.01 26.26
CA PRO A 509 -24.16 8.19 27.45
C PRO A 509 -22.69 7.86 27.70
N GLU A 510 -22.33 7.57 28.95
CA GLU A 510 -20.97 7.18 29.30
C GLU A 510 -20.59 5.85 28.61
N PRO A 511 -19.53 5.82 27.79
CA PRO A 511 -19.20 4.65 26.99
C PRO A 511 -18.58 3.51 27.81
N LEU A 512 -19.02 2.28 27.56
CA LEU A 512 -18.30 1.06 27.96
C LEU A 512 -17.30 0.66 26.87
N VAL A 513 -16.04 0.46 27.26
CA VAL A 513 -14.93 0.13 26.37
C VAL A 513 -14.01 -0.96 26.95
N GLY A 514 -13.14 -1.53 26.09
CA GLY A 514 -12.06 -2.42 26.50
C GLY A 514 -12.52 -3.61 27.35
N ASP A 515 -11.80 -3.85 28.45
CA ASP A 515 -12.05 -5.00 29.34
C ASP A 515 -13.43 -4.94 30.04
N GLY A 516 -13.94 -3.73 30.32
CA GLY A 516 -15.26 -3.53 30.90
C GLY A 516 -16.37 -4.00 29.96
N LEU A 517 -16.30 -3.59 28.69
CA LEU A 517 -17.18 -4.11 27.65
C LEU A 517 -17.00 -5.63 27.45
N GLY A 518 -15.74 -6.09 27.40
CA GLY A 518 -15.43 -7.50 27.25
C GLY A 518 -15.99 -8.38 28.38
N ALA A 519 -16.07 -7.88 29.61
CA ALA A 519 -16.69 -8.57 30.73
C ALA A 519 -18.20 -8.71 30.55
N VAL A 520 -18.88 -7.62 30.19
CA VAL A 520 -20.34 -7.62 29.93
C VAL A 520 -20.70 -8.56 28.77
N LEU A 521 -19.94 -8.53 27.68
CA LEU A 521 -20.18 -9.43 26.54
C LEU A 521 -20.02 -10.90 26.94
N ARG A 522 -19.01 -11.25 27.75
CA ARG A 522 -18.80 -12.63 28.21
C ARG A 522 -19.92 -13.09 29.13
N GLU A 523 -20.41 -12.21 29.99
CA GLU A 523 -21.54 -12.49 30.86
C GLU A 523 -22.82 -12.72 30.05
N LEU A 524 -23.08 -11.91 29.02
CA LEU A 524 -24.23 -12.09 28.13
C LEU A 524 -24.13 -13.38 27.30
N ALA A 525 -22.95 -13.69 26.78
CA ALA A 525 -22.71 -14.92 26.01
C ALA A 525 -22.88 -16.20 26.86
N ALA A 526 -22.62 -16.14 28.17
CA ALA A 526 -22.76 -17.27 29.07
C ALA A 526 -24.22 -17.56 29.50
N ARG A 527 -25.15 -16.64 29.21
CA ARG A 527 -26.55 -16.76 29.61
C ARG A 527 -27.39 -17.38 28.48
N PRO A 528 -28.50 -18.06 28.80
CA PRO A 528 -29.48 -18.44 27.79
C PRO A 528 -30.08 -17.19 27.14
N GLY A 529 -30.30 -17.24 25.82
CA GLY A 529 -30.92 -16.17 25.05
C GLY A 529 -32.24 -15.75 25.70
N THR A 530 -32.30 -14.53 26.21
CA THR A 530 -33.50 -13.97 26.85
C THR A 530 -34.14 -13.01 25.88
N ALA A 531 -35.43 -13.21 25.58
CA ALA A 531 -36.16 -12.29 24.70
C ALA A 531 -36.19 -10.88 25.31
N PRO A 532 -36.04 -9.81 24.51
CA PRO A 532 -36.21 -8.44 25.00
C PRO A 532 -37.63 -8.23 25.56
N PRO A 533 -37.80 -7.31 26.52
CA PRO A 533 -39.11 -7.02 27.09
C PRO A 533 -40.03 -6.39 26.03
N ALA A 534 -41.35 -6.57 26.18
CA ALA A 534 -42.36 -6.10 25.21
C ALA A 534 -42.21 -4.63 24.75
N PRO A 535 -41.81 -3.65 25.61
CA PRO A 535 -41.57 -2.28 25.16
C PRO A 535 -40.47 -2.12 24.09
N MET A 536 -39.58 -3.12 23.92
CA MET A 536 -38.50 -3.12 22.94
C MET A 536 -38.89 -3.77 21.59
N GLU A 537 -40.09 -4.33 21.48
CA GLU A 537 -40.59 -4.97 20.25
C GLU A 537 -40.51 -4.05 19.00
N PRO A 538 -40.79 -2.73 19.08
CA PRO A 538 -40.59 -1.82 17.94
C PRO A 538 -39.14 -1.76 17.44
N LEU A 539 -38.16 -1.93 18.33
CA LEU A 539 -36.73 -1.92 17.96
C LEU A 539 -36.33 -3.23 17.27
N LEU A 540 -36.90 -4.36 17.69
CA LEU A 540 -36.72 -5.65 17.02
C LEU A 540 -37.32 -5.63 15.62
N ALA A 541 -38.56 -5.12 15.47
CA ALA A 541 -39.24 -5.04 14.18
C ALA A 541 -38.50 -4.14 13.18
N ALA A 542 -37.77 -3.14 13.66
CA ALA A 542 -36.97 -2.22 12.86
C ALA A 542 -35.51 -2.69 12.63
N ASP A 543 -35.12 -3.88 13.09
CA ASP A 543 -33.75 -4.41 13.08
C ASP A 543 -32.71 -3.50 13.77
N LEU A 544 -33.16 -2.67 14.71
CA LEU A 544 -32.30 -1.82 15.55
C LEU A 544 -31.76 -2.61 16.76
N LEU A 545 -32.48 -3.66 17.19
CA LEU A 545 -32.15 -4.52 18.31
C LEU A 545 -31.93 -5.96 17.85
N ALA A 546 -30.92 -6.63 18.41
CA ALA A 546 -30.71 -8.06 18.17
C ALA A 546 -31.78 -8.92 18.85
N GLY A 547 -32.37 -9.87 18.09
CA GLY A 547 -33.35 -10.82 18.62
C GLY A 547 -32.78 -11.80 19.64
N ASP A 548 -31.50 -12.15 19.52
CA ASP A 548 -30.76 -12.96 20.49
C ASP A 548 -29.45 -12.27 20.86
N SER A 549 -29.44 -11.64 22.04
CA SER A 549 -28.28 -10.91 22.54
C SER A 549 -27.13 -11.84 22.97
N ALA A 550 -27.42 -13.06 23.42
CA ALA A 550 -26.38 -14.02 23.82
C ALA A 550 -25.65 -14.56 22.59
N ALA A 551 -26.39 -14.90 21.53
CA ALA A 551 -25.81 -15.30 20.25
C ALA A 551 -24.98 -14.18 19.61
N LEU A 552 -25.47 -12.94 19.62
CA LEU A 552 -24.70 -11.79 19.13
C LEU A 552 -23.42 -11.58 19.94
N ALA A 553 -23.50 -11.61 21.27
CA ALA A 553 -22.33 -11.45 22.14
C ALA A 553 -21.27 -12.54 21.88
N THR A 554 -21.69 -13.79 21.68
CA THR A 554 -20.81 -14.91 21.32
C THR A 554 -20.13 -14.65 19.98
N ALA A 555 -20.90 -14.30 18.95
CA ALA A 555 -20.38 -14.04 17.62
C ALA A 555 -19.40 -12.84 17.59
N VAL A 556 -19.66 -11.81 18.40
CA VAL A 556 -18.74 -10.67 18.56
C VAL A 556 -17.42 -11.14 19.19
N LEU A 557 -17.48 -11.89 20.30
CA LEU A 557 -16.30 -12.38 21.02
C LEU A 557 -15.47 -13.39 20.23
N ASP A 558 -16.02 -14.04 19.21
CA ASP A 558 -15.29 -14.99 18.39
C ASP A 558 -14.36 -14.33 17.36
N VAL A 559 -14.75 -13.18 16.78
CA VAL A 559 -14.08 -12.61 15.60
C VAL A 559 -13.63 -11.16 15.80
N ILE A 560 -14.31 -10.41 16.67
CA ILE A 560 -14.08 -8.98 16.86
C ILE A 560 -13.26 -8.77 18.13
N ASP A 561 -12.28 -7.86 18.02
CA ASP A 561 -11.59 -7.37 19.20
C ASP A 561 -12.48 -6.36 19.94
N PRO A 562 -12.72 -6.50 21.27
CA PRO A 562 -13.51 -5.54 22.02
C PRO A 562 -13.06 -4.08 21.87
N ASP A 563 -11.77 -3.83 21.59
CA ASP A 563 -11.26 -2.47 21.37
C ASP A 563 -11.86 -1.84 20.09
N GLN A 564 -12.39 -2.63 19.14
CA GLN A 564 -13.07 -2.14 17.92
C GLN A 564 -14.53 -1.72 18.15
N VAL A 565 -15.07 -1.96 19.35
CA VAL A 565 -16.49 -1.73 19.69
C VAL A 565 -16.58 -0.83 20.92
N ILE A 566 -17.54 0.08 20.90
CA ILE A 566 -17.92 0.89 22.05
C ILE A 566 -19.39 0.66 22.32
N ALA A 567 -19.76 0.37 23.56
CA ALA A 567 -21.15 0.22 23.94
C ALA A 567 -21.64 1.48 24.66
N TYR A 568 -22.76 2.02 24.22
CA TYR A 568 -23.45 3.12 24.90
C TYR A 568 -24.68 2.56 25.64
N PRO A 569 -24.64 2.47 26.97
CA PRO A 569 -25.74 1.92 27.76
C PRO A 569 -26.88 2.95 27.89
N PHE A 570 -28.12 2.47 27.74
CA PHE A 570 -29.34 3.22 28.05
C PHE A 570 -30.17 2.39 29.04
N THR A 571 -30.37 2.94 30.23
CA THR A 571 -31.21 2.32 31.27
C THR A 571 -32.68 2.30 30.86
N SER A 572 -33.47 1.39 31.43
CA SER A 572 -34.93 1.40 31.23
C SER A 572 -35.60 2.74 31.55
N ALA A 573 -35.08 3.48 32.54
CA ALA A 573 -35.58 4.81 32.88
C ALA A 573 -35.31 5.84 31.76
N GLU A 574 -34.11 5.83 31.18
CA GLU A 574 -33.76 6.69 30.06
C GLU A 574 -34.57 6.34 28.81
N LEU A 575 -34.76 5.04 28.54
CA LEU A 575 -35.59 4.58 27.41
C LEU A 575 -37.05 5.02 27.58
N ALA A 576 -37.60 4.98 28.79
CA ALA A 576 -38.95 5.46 29.05
C ALA A 576 -39.11 6.97 28.78
N LEU A 577 -38.05 7.77 28.99
CA LEU A 577 -38.05 9.20 28.65
C LEU A 577 -38.03 9.45 27.14
N LEU A 578 -37.59 8.49 26.33
CA LEU A 578 -37.63 8.57 24.86
C LEU A 578 -39.01 8.26 24.28
N GLY A 579 -39.94 7.76 25.10
CA GLY A 579 -41.31 7.43 24.71
C GLY A 579 -41.55 5.92 24.57
N SER A 580 -42.58 5.56 23.81
CA SER A 580 -42.99 4.17 23.56
C SER A 580 -43.39 3.98 22.09
N GLY A 581 -43.47 2.72 21.64
CA GLY A 581 -43.88 2.41 20.26
C GLY A 581 -42.96 3.04 19.21
N ASP A 582 -43.56 3.72 18.22
CA ASP A 582 -42.84 4.41 17.15
C ASP A 582 -41.96 5.55 17.67
N ALA A 583 -42.38 6.28 18.71
CA ALA A 583 -41.58 7.38 19.27
C ALA A 583 -40.25 6.88 19.85
N LEU A 584 -40.28 5.74 20.55
CA LEU A 584 -39.06 5.08 21.05
C LEU A 584 -38.18 4.62 19.88
N ARG A 585 -38.78 3.99 18.86
CA ARG A 585 -38.06 3.53 17.67
C ARG A 585 -37.33 4.69 17.00
N ASP A 586 -38.02 5.78 16.73
CA ASP A 586 -37.47 6.93 16.02
C ASP A 586 -36.39 7.64 16.86
N ALA A 587 -36.58 7.74 18.18
CA ALA A 587 -35.60 8.31 19.10
C ALA A 587 -34.31 7.49 19.22
N VAL A 588 -34.42 6.15 19.21
CA VAL A 588 -33.25 5.24 19.21
C VAL A 588 -32.57 5.26 17.84
N ALA A 589 -33.33 5.21 16.75
CA ALA A 589 -32.81 5.30 15.39
C ALA A 589 -31.97 6.58 15.20
N ALA A 590 -32.50 7.75 15.60
CA ALA A 590 -31.78 9.02 15.49
C ALA A 590 -30.43 9.02 16.26
N ARG A 591 -30.36 8.33 17.41
CA ARG A 591 -29.11 8.18 18.18
C ARG A 591 -28.13 7.23 17.50
N MET A 592 -28.61 6.13 16.93
CA MET A 592 -27.79 5.20 16.17
C MET A 592 -27.26 5.83 14.88
N ASP A 593 -28.05 6.70 14.25
CA ASP A 593 -27.64 7.51 13.10
C ASP A 593 -26.58 8.54 13.50
N ALA A 594 -26.77 9.27 14.60
CA ALA A 594 -25.76 10.20 15.12
C ALA A 594 -24.42 9.50 15.44
N LEU A 595 -24.45 8.27 15.97
CA LEU A 595 -23.25 7.45 16.16
C LEU A 595 -22.64 7.06 14.80
N SER A 596 -23.45 6.64 13.83
CA SER A 596 -22.98 6.33 12.48
C SER A 596 -22.34 7.54 11.77
N ASP A 597 -22.86 8.74 11.99
CA ASP A 597 -22.34 10.01 11.47
C ASP A 597 -21.11 10.53 12.24
N SER A 598 -20.82 9.92 13.40
CA SER A 598 -19.58 10.15 14.15
C SER A 598 -18.40 9.36 13.59
N GLY A 599 -18.67 8.34 12.77
CA GLY A 599 -17.65 7.51 12.11
C GLY A 599 -17.75 6.01 12.44
N PHE A 600 -18.77 5.57 13.18
CA PHE A 600 -19.03 4.15 13.36
C PHE A 600 -19.61 3.53 12.08
N TYR A 601 -19.11 2.35 11.73
CA TYR A 601 -19.51 1.65 10.51
C TYR A 601 -20.79 0.83 10.72
N THR A 602 -20.94 0.18 11.88
CA THR A 602 -22.14 -0.57 12.23
C THR A 602 -22.56 -0.20 13.63
N VAL A 603 -23.86 0.05 13.82
CA VAL A 603 -24.45 0.33 15.13
C VAL A 603 -25.63 -0.63 15.32
N ARG A 604 -25.67 -1.37 16.44
CA ARG A 604 -26.74 -2.32 16.74
C ARG A 604 -27.01 -2.41 18.24
N GLY A 605 -28.28 -2.45 18.62
CA GLY A 605 -28.71 -2.65 20.00
C GLY A 605 -28.63 -4.11 20.44
N MET A 606 -28.37 -4.31 21.73
CA MET A 606 -28.46 -5.58 22.44
C MET A 606 -29.09 -5.36 23.81
N TRP A 607 -29.96 -6.26 24.26
CA TRP A 607 -30.61 -6.16 25.55
C TRP A 607 -29.81 -6.89 26.62
N ASP A 608 -29.42 -6.18 27.68
CA ASP A 608 -28.79 -6.75 28.88
C ASP A 608 -29.84 -6.86 29.99
N ALA A 609 -30.42 -8.06 30.11
CA ALA A 609 -31.49 -8.31 31.07
C ALA A 609 -31.08 -8.18 32.55
N ALA A 610 -29.80 -8.37 32.89
CA ALA A 610 -29.38 -8.22 34.30
C ALA A 610 -29.06 -6.77 34.65
N GLY A 611 -28.56 -6.00 33.68
CA GLY A 611 -28.39 -4.57 33.84
C GLY A 611 -29.68 -3.76 33.62
N ASP A 612 -30.77 -4.41 33.21
CA ASP A 612 -32.04 -3.80 32.78
C ASP A 612 -31.81 -2.58 31.85
N ARG A 613 -31.05 -2.82 30.79
CA ARG A 613 -30.54 -1.77 29.91
C ARG A 613 -30.37 -2.23 28.47
N LEU A 614 -30.53 -1.29 27.55
CA LEU A 614 -30.15 -1.42 26.14
C LEU A 614 -28.68 -1.03 25.98
N LEU A 615 -27.87 -1.94 25.45
CA LEU A 615 -26.50 -1.67 25.03
C LEU A 615 -26.49 -1.38 23.54
N VAL A 616 -26.24 -0.12 23.16
CA VAL A 616 -26.05 0.24 21.75
C VAL A 616 -24.58 0.03 21.40
N LEU A 617 -24.29 -1.06 20.69
CA LEU A 617 -22.95 -1.39 20.19
C LEU A 617 -22.65 -0.57 18.95
N ALA A 618 -21.64 0.29 19.02
CA ALA A 618 -21.12 1.05 17.89
C ALA A 618 -19.71 0.55 17.54
N ALA A 619 -19.54 0.07 16.32
CA ALA A 619 -18.31 -0.59 15.86
C ALA A 619 -17.75 0.07 14.60
N VAL A 620 -16.42 0.08 14.49
CA VAL A 620 -15.70 0.51 13.27
C VAL A 620 -15.44 -0.65 12.30
N CYS A 621 -16.05 -1.80 12.55
CA CYS A 621 -16.05 -2.97 11.69
C CYS A 621 -17.49 -3.47 11.52
N LEU A 622 -17.69 -4.46 10.65
CA LEU A 622 -19.00 -5.08 10.47
C LEU A 622 -19.33 -5.98 11.68
N LEU A 623 -20.38 -5.63 12.44
CA LEU A 623 -20.89 -6.52 13.50
C LEU A 623 -21.49 -7.80 12.89
N PRO A 624 -21.39 -8.96 13.56
CA PRO A 624 -21.98 -10.20 13.08
C PRO A 624 -23.50 -10.06 12.92
N GLY A 625 -24.01 -10.59 11.81
CA GLY A 625 -25.43 -10.53 11.48
C GLY A 625 -25.95 -9.13 11.10
N ALA A 626 -25.09 -8.11 10.99
CA ALA A 626 -25.45 -6.83 10.38
C ALA A 626 -25.22 -6.88 8.85
N VAL A 627 -25.99 -6.08 8.12
CA VAL A 627 -25.85 -5.97 6.66
C VAL A 627 -24.74 -4.96 6.35
N PRO A 628 -23.75 -5.30 5.51
CA PRO A 628 -22.73 -4.34 5.10
C PRO A 628 -23.36 -3.16 4.35
N LYS A 629 -22.80 -1.96 4.54
CA LYS A 629 -23.23 -0.77 3.82
C LYS A 629 -22.90 -0.92 2.33
N PRO A 630 -23.88 -0.83 1.41
CA PRO A 630 -23.61 -1.03 -0.01
C PRO A 630 -22.59 -0.03 -0.58
N GLY A 631 -21.49 -0.55 -1.15
CA GLY A 631 -20.44 0.28 -1.74
C GLY A 631 -19.54 0.99 -0.74
N GLU A 632 -19.62 0.64 0.55
CA GLU A 632 -18.70 1.10 1.59
C GLU A 632 -18.08 -0.14 2.23
N ALA A 633 -16.76 -0.26 2.19
CA ALA A 633 -16.09 -1.33 2.92
C ALA A 633 -15.87 -0.92 4.39
N PRO A 634 -15.85 -1.89 5.32
CA PRO A 634 -15.56 -1.60 6.72
C PRO A 634 -14.25 -0.82 6.87
N PRO A 635 -14.22 0.22 7.72
CA PRO A 635 -13.05 1.07 7.86
C PRO A 635 -11.95 0.40 8.69
N SER A 636 -12.28 -0.60 9.52
CA SER A 636 -11.34 -1.46 10.24
C SER A 636 -11.46 -2.91 9.76
N GLU A 637 -10.42 -3.43 9.11
CA GLU A 637 -10.32 -4.84 8.72
C GLU A 637 -8.94 -5.42 9.03
N PHE A 638 -8.90 -6.72 9.33
CA PHE A 638 -7.68 -7.44 9.66
C PHE A 638 -7.60 -8.77 8.91
N ARG A 639 -6.41 -9.10 8.42
CA ARG A 639 -6.09 -10.36 7.75
C ARG A 639 -4.88 -11.00 8.39
N TRP A 640 -4.95 -12.31 8.59
CA TRP A 640 -3.95 -13.08 9.31
C TRP A 640 -3.38 -14.19 8.44
N SER A 641 -2.09 -14.44 8.61
CA SER A 641 -1.39 -15.59 8.04
C SER A 641 -0.37 -16.12 9.04
N SER A 642 -0.12 -17.42 9.02
CA SER A 642 0.98 -18.05 9.76
C SER A 642 1.93 -18.76 8.82
N THR A 643 3.21 -18.76 9.16
CA THR A 643 4.26 -19.48 8.43
C THR A 643 5.29 -20.05 9.40
N GLU A 644 6.06 -21.04 8.98
CA GLU A 644 7.16 -21.58 9.79
C GLU A 644 8.45 -20.80 9.58
N VAL A 645 9.22 -20.62 10.65
CA VAL A 645 10.52 -19.94 10.60
C VAL A 645 11.60 -20.78 11.31
N PRO A 646 12.71 -21.14 10.63
CA PRO A 646 12.97 -20.96 9.19
C PRO A 646 11.99 -21.80 8.35
N MET A 647 11.74 -21.37 7.10
CA MET A 647 10.81 -22.09 6.22
C MET A 647 11.24 -23.55 6.04
N SER A 648 10.36 -24.48 6.38
CA SER A 648 10.53 -25.91 6.13
C SER A 648 9.98 -26.29 4.76
N SER A 649 10.33 -27.49 4.29
CA SER A 649 9.68 -28.13 3.14
C SER A 649 8.26 -28.61 3.45
N SER A 650 7.82 -28.55 4.71
CA SER A 650 6.44 -28.87 5.10
C SER A 650 5.46 -27.82 4.58
N ALA A 651 4.35 -28.25 3.98
CA ALA A 651 3.30 -27.37 3.49
C ALA A 651 2.51 -26.69 4.63
N ASP A 652 2.40 -27.33 5.80
CA ASP A 652 1.59 -26.87 6.91
C ASP A 652 2.43 -26.22 8.02
N PRO A 653 2.09 -24.99 8.47
CA PRO A 653 2.82 -24.30 9.55
C PRO A 653 2.59 -24.97 10.92
N PRO A 654 3.50 -24.79 11.91
CA PRO A 654 3.33 -25.32 13.26
C PRO A 654 2.05 -24.86 13.95
N LEU A 655 1.63 -23.63 13.64
CA LEU A 655 0.44 -22.99 14.16
C LEU A 655 -0.58 -22.79 13.03
N ARG A 656 -1.69 -23.52 13.08
CA ARG A 656 -2.78 -23.39 12.12
C ARG A 656 -3.79 -22.35 12.58
N LEU A 657 -4.20 -21.48 11.66
CA LEU A 657 -5.25 -20.50 11.91
C LEU A 657 -6.63 -21.15 11.71
N VAL A 658 -7.52 -21.07 12.69
CA VAL A 658 -8.92 -21.52 12.58
C VAL A 658 -9.71 -20.53 11.74
N ASN A 659 -9.47 -19.23 11.95
CA ASN A 659 -9.99 -18.13 11.16
C ASN A 659 -8.84 -17.20 10.74
N THR A 660 -8.98 -16.56 9.57
CA THR A 660 -7.93 -15.72 8.94
C THR A 660 -8.33 -14.25 8.80
N LYS A 661 -9.51 -13.88 9.29
CA LYS A 661 -10.08 -12.52 9.24
C LYS A 661 -10.66 -12.14 10.60
N GLY A 662 -10.69 -10.84 10.86
CA GLY A 662 -11.22 -10.26 12.11
C GLY A 662 -10.13 -9.75 13.03
N GLY A 663 -10.47 -8.87 13.98
CA GLY A 663 -9.51 -8.35 14.97
C GLY A 663 -9.03 -9.43 15.94
N ARG A 664 -9.71 -10.57 16.00
CA ARG A 664 -9.38 -11.71 16.86
C ARG A 664 -9.31 -12.99 16.04
N ILE A 665 -8.30 -13.82 16.30
CA ILE A 665 -8.15 -15.14 15.68
C ILE A 665 -7.94 -16.23 16.72
N GLN A 666 -8.48 -17.41 16.42
CA GLN A 666 -8.19 -18.64 17.11
C GLN A 666 -7.17 -19.46 16.30
N THR A 667 -6.29 -20.14 17.01
CA THR A 667 -5.22 -20.95 16.42
C THR A 667 -5.16 -22.31 17.09
N ARG A 668 -4.58 -23.28 16.39
CA ARG A 668 -4.33 -24.64 16.89
C ARG A 668 -2.87 -25.00 16.67
N ALA A 669 -2.21 -25.46 17.73
CA ALA A 669 -0.86 -26.01 17.67
C ALA A 669 -0.91 -27.43 17.11
N GLU A 670 -0.59 -27.59 15.82
CA GLU A 670 -0.67 -28.89 15.12
C GLU A 670 0.62 -29.70 15.27
N ARG A 671 1.76 -29.03 15.36
CA ARG A 671 3.08 -29.67 15.53
C ARG A 671 4.08 -28.75 16.19
N ASP A 672 5.12 -29.35 16.74
CA ASP A 672 6.26 -28.64 17.32
C ASP A 672 7.01 -27.83 16.24
N GLY A 673 7.47 -26.64 16.62
CA GLY A 673 8.17 -25.75 15.70
C GLY A 673 8.14 -24.28 16.14
N LEU A 674 8.62 -23.40 15.26
CA LEU A 674 8.55 -21.95 15.44
C LEU A 674 7.68 -21.36 14.33
N ALA A 675 6.58 -20.71 14.71
CA ALA A 675 5.68 -20.05 13.79
C ALA A 675 5.87 -18.53 13.83
N LEU A 676 5.75 -17.88 12.68
CA LEU A 676 5.59 -16.44 12.56
C LEU A 676 4.13 -16.15 12.20
N VAL A 677 3.45 -15.45 13.10
CA VAL A 677 2.10 -14.94 12.87
C VAL A 677 2.23 -13.52 12.31
N VAL A 678 1.56 -13.27 11.20
CA VAL A 678 1.54 -11.98 10.51
C VAL A 678 0.12 -11.45 10.47
N CYS A 679 -0.05 -10.20 10.88
CA CYS A 679 -1.31 -9.48 10.81
C CYS A 679 -1.17 -8.27 9.90
N LEU A 680 -2.06 -8.17 8.91
CA LEU A 680 -2.27 -6.97 8.11
C LEU A 680 -3.54 -6.28 8.63
N GLY A 681 -3.39 -5.06 9.12
CA GLY A 681 -4.49 -4.22 9.57
C GLY A 681 -4.76 -3.08 8.60
N TYR A 682 -6.04 -2.77 8.43
CA TYR A 682 -6.49 -1.64 7.64
C TYR A 682 -7.28 -0.67 8.52
N ALA A 683 -6.96 0.62 8.44
CA ALA A 683 -7.70 1.69 9.09
C ALA A 683 -7.94 2.80 8.06
N ARG A 684 -9.14 2.82 7.47
CA ARG A 684 -9.55 3.86 6.51
C ARG A 684 -9.72 5.19 7.25
N ARG A 685 -8.85 6.17 6.98
CA ARG A 685 -8.94 7.54 7.53
C ARG A 685 -9.44 8.54 6.48
N GLY A 686 -10.38 8.09 5.66
CA GLY A 686 -10.85 8.89 4.54
C GLY A 686 -9.72 9.28 3.61
N LEU A 687 -8.81 8.37 3.27
CA LEU A 687 -7.99 8.44 2.05
C LEU A 687 -8.53 7.40 1.05
N ALA A 688 -8.02 7.40 -0.18
CA ALA A 688 -8.46 6.44 -1.19
C ALA A 688 -7.92 5.03 -0.91
N ASP A 689 -8.63 4.00 -1.38
CA ASP A 689 -8.09 2.64 -1.44
C ASP A 689 -7.07 2.50 -2.60
N PRO A 690 -6.22 1.46 -2.59
CA PRO A 690 -5.44 1.10 -3.76
C PRO A 690 -6.33 0.89 -4.98
N TYR A 691 -5.97 1.53 -6.10
CA TYR A 691 -6.76 1.56 -7.34
C TYR A 691 -8.10 2.29 -7.23
N GLU A 692 -8.24 3.20 -6.27
CA GLU A 692 -9.41 4.06 -6.12
C GLU A 692 -9.00 5.55 -6.22
N VAL A 693 -9.90 6.37 -6.74
CA VAL A 693 -9.82 7.84 -6.66
C VAL A 693 -11.12 8.36 -6.07
N ARG A 694 -11.02 9.16 -5.02
CA ARG A 694 -12.21 9.73 -4.37
C ARG A 694 -12.46 11.15 -4.81
N MET A 695 -13.74 11.47 -5.01
CA MET A 695 -14.20 12.81 -5.36
C MET A 695 -14.88 13.45 -4.14
N GLU A 696 -14.48 14.67 -3.80
CA GLU A 696 -15.04 15.44 -2.68
C GLU A 696 -15.51 16.83 -3.11
N LEU A 697 -16.51 17.34 -2.39
CA LEU A 697 -16.98 18.72 -2.46
C LEU A 697 -16.88 19.37 -1.07
N PRO A 698 -16.77 20.70 -0.97
CA PRO A 698 -16.82 21.42 0.31
C PRO A 698 -18.13 21.17 1.06
N GLU A 699 -18.05 21.11 2.40
CA GLU A 699 -19.20 20.92 3.27
C GLU A 699 -20.29 21.98 3.01
N GLY A 700 -21.56 21.57 3.12
CA GLY A 700 -22.73 22.44 2.87
C GLY A 700 -23.14 22.58 1.40
N VAL A 701 -22.31 22.16 0.44
CA VAL A 701 -22.69 22.12 -0.99
C VAL A 701 -23.73 21.03 -1.22
N ARG A 702 -24.75 21.32 -2.02
CA ARG A 702 -25.80 20.38 -2.44
C ARG A 702 -25.88 20.35 -3.97
N LEU A 703 -26.09 19.16 -4.51
CA LEU A 703 -26.26 18.84 -5.91
C LEU A 703 -27.72 18.39 -6.10
N ASP A 704 -28.42 19.03 -7.02
CA ASP A 704 -29.71 18.54 -7.49
C ASP A 704 -29.56 17.31 -8.40
N ARG A 705 -30.69 16.79 -8.90
CA ARG A 705 -30.72 15.58 -9.74
C ARG A 705 -29.96 15.73 -11.05
N ASP A 706 -30.07 16.88 -11.71
CA ASP A 706 -29.48 17.11 -13.02
C ASP A 706 -27.97 17.39 -12.88
N GLN A 707 -27.59 18.16 -11.87
CA GLN A 707 -26.21 18.41 -11.46
C GLN A 707 -25.48 17.11 -11.10
N TYR A 708 -26.09 16.28 -10.25
CA TYR A 708 -25.54 14.98 -9.90
C TYR A 708 -25.43 14.07 -11.14
N GLY A 709 -26.49 14.00 -11.97
CA GLY A 709 -26.47 13.21 -13.19
C GLY A 709 -25.36 13.63 -14.16
N TYR A 710 -25.15 14.94 -14.33
CA TYR A 710 -24.07 15.47 -15.17
C TYR A 710 -22.68 15.09 -14.63
N VAL A 711 -22.44 15.30 -13.33
CA VAL A 711 -21.17 14.96 -12.67
C VAL A 711 -20.87 13.46 -12.82
N MET A 712 -21.87 12.59 -12.61
CA MET A 712 -21.67 11.14 -12.74
C MET A 712 -21.32 10.71 -14.16
N ASN A 713 -21.94 11.31 -15.19
CA ASN A 713 -21.59 11.05 -16.59
C ASN A 713 -20.20 11.56 -16.95
N LEU A 714 -19.82 12.74 -16.44
CA LEU A 714 -18.48 13.29 -16.62
C LEU A 714 -17.44 12.37 -15.98
N LEU A 715 -17.64 11.95 -14.73
CA LEU A 715 -16.75 11.03 -14.03
C LEU A 715 -16.66 9.66 -14.73
N GLU A 716 -17.78 9.11 -15.22
CA GLU A 716 -17.77 7.87 -16.03
C GLU A 716 -16.90 8.03 -17.28
N SER A 717 -16.91 9.20 -17.93
CA SER A 717 -16.07 9.48 -19.10
C SER A 717 -14.60 9.70 -18.79
N LEU A 718 -14.28 10.15 -17.57
CA LEU A 718 -12.91 10.46 -17.12
C LEU A 718 -12.25 9.29 -16.37
N CYS A 719 -13.00 8.22 -16.07
CA CYS A 719 -12.53 7.10 -15.26
C CYS A 719 -11.34 6.35 -15.91
N PRO A 720 -10.15 6.34 -15.28
CA PRO A 720 -9.03 5.56 -15.78
C PRO A 720 -9.32 4.06 -15.70
N LEU A 721 -8.83 3.29 -16.67
CA LEU A 721 -9.04 1.85 -16.69
C LEU A 721 -8.39 1.17 -15.47
N GLY A 722 -9.17 0.36 -14.75
CA GLY A 722 -8.70 -0.36 -13.57
C GLY A 722 -8.61 0.50 -12.31
N ILE A 723 -9.12 1.74 -12.37
CA ILE A 723 -9.28 2.63 -11.22
C ILE A 723 -10.79 2.80 -10.95
N GLU A 724 -11.20 2.68 -9.70
CA GLU A 724 -12.55 2.98 -9.27
C GLU A 724 -12.68 4.46 -8.89
N ILE A 725 -13.67 5.18 -9.42
CA ILE A 725 -14.01 6.51 -8.91
C ILE A 725 -15.03 6.35 -7.78
N ASN A 726 -14.58 6.55 -6.55
CA ASN A 726 -15.44 6.54 -5.39
C ASN A 726 -16.17 7.88 -5.23
N THR A 727 -17.47 7.81 -5.47
CA THR A 727 -18.43 8.94 -5.36
C THR A 727 -19.30 8.83 -4.11
N PHE A 728 -18.93 7.99 -3.14
CA PHE A 728 -19.73 7.75 -1.93
C PHE A 728 -19.93 9.03 -1.11
N GLU A 729 -18.87 9.79 -0.83
CA GLU A 729 -18.97 11.06 -0.09
C GLU A 729 -19.88 12.07 -0.80
N LEU A 730 -19.78 12.17 -2.13
CA LEU A 730 -20.70 12.98 -2.94
C LEU A 730 -22.15 12.55 -2.72
N ARG A 731 -22.45 11.25 -2.83
CA ARG A 731 -23.79 10.70 -2.68
C ARG A 731 -24.36 10.89 -1.27
N ARG A 732 -23.55 10.71 -0.24
CA ARG A 732 -23.97 10.78 1.16
C ARG A 732 -24.19 12.23 1.61
N ASN A 733 -23.25 13.11 1.30
CA ASN A 733 -23.20 14.43 1.93
C ASN A 733 -23.66 15.54 1.01
N HIS A 734 -23.75 15.32 -0.31
CA HIS A 734 -23.96 16.39 -1.27
C HIS A 734 -25.14 16.17 -2.21
N VAL A 735 -25.87 15.05 -2.15
CA VAL A 735 -27.05 14.83 -3.02
C VAL A 735 -28.32 14.89 -2.20
N THR A 736 -29.25 15.73 -2.63
CA THR A 736 -30.62 15.82 -2.10
C THR A 736 -31.58 15.84 -3.27
N PHE A 737 -32.53 14.90 -3.31
CA PHE A 737 -33.64 14.95 -4.24
C PHE A 737 -34.84 15.50 -3.47
N ASP A 738 -35.49 16.56 -3.98
CA ASP A 738 -36.60 17.21 -3.27
C ASP A 738 -37.70 16.21 -2.85
N ASP A 739 -38.07 16.34 -1.57
CA ASP A 739 -38.98 15.52 -0.80
C ASP A 739 -40.45 15.96 -0.99
N ALA A 740 -41.35 15.01 -1.22
CA ALA A 740 -42.71 15.16 -0.71
C ALA A 740 -42.66 14.87 0.81
N PRO A 741 -43.23 15.72 1.68
CA PRO A 741 -43.22 15.47 3.12
C PRO A 741 -44.00 14.18 3.42
N GLY A 742 -43.31 13.16 3.93
CA GLY A 742 -43.89 11.87 4.32
C GLY A 742 -43.42 10.66 3.50
N THR A 743 -42.71 10.85 2.39
CA THR A 743 -41.93 9.76 1.78
C THR A 743 -40.55 9.75 2.40
N GLY A 744 -40.25 8.72 3.21
CA GLY A 744 -38.96 8.58 3.88
C GLY A 744 -37.78 8.72 2.92
N PRO A 745 -36.58 9.07 3.44
CA PRO A 745 -35.41 9.37 2.61
C PRO A 745 -35.21 8.24 1.60
N PHE A 746 -35.18 8.62 0.32
CA PHE A 746 -34.82 7.73 -0.78
C PHE A 746 -33.59 6.95 -0.33
N VAL A 747 -33.68 5.63 -0.27
CA VAL A 747 -32.62 4.81 0.30
C VAL A 747 -31.35 5.09 -0.52
N PHE A 748 -30.43 5.88 0.05
CA PHE A 748 -29.17 6.35 -0.57
C PHE A 748 -28.35 5.21 -1.22
N ARG A 749 -28.68 3.96 -0.88
CA ARG A 749 -28.16 2.70 -1.41
C ARG A 749 -28.26 2.57 -2.95
N ASP A 750 -29.24 3.19 -3.62
CA ASP A 750 -29.42 3.07 -5.09
C ASP A 750 -28.98 4.30 -5.90
N ALA A 751 -28.47 5.36 -5.26
CA ALA A 751 -28.07 6.61 -5.92
C ALA A 751 -27.01 6.43 -7.03
N SER A 752 -26.13 5.42 -6.93
CA SER A 752 -25.11 5.13 -7.96
C SER A 752 -25.67 4.50 -9.23
N ARG A 753 -26.90 3.98 -9.18
CA ARG A 753 -27.58 3.32 -10.31
C ARG A 753 -28.74 4.15 -10.87
N THR A 754 -29.07 5.26 -10.23
CA THR A 754 -30.27 6.08 -10.49
C THR A 754 -29.94 7.43 -11.14
N TYR A 755 -28.84 7.53 -11.91
CA TYR A 755 -28.60 8.67 -12.79
C TYR A 755 -28.84 8.31 -14.27
N HIS A 756 -29.34 9.27 -15.04
CA HIS A 756 -29.53 9.11 -16.48
C HIS A 756 -28.18 9.10 -17.19
N ARG A 757 -27.77 7.95 -17.74
CA ARG A 757 -26.55 7.86 -18.55
C ARG A 757 -26.75 8.49 -19.92
N TYR A 758 -25.90 9.44 -20.26
CA TYR A 758 -25.88 10.11 -21.57
C TYR A 758 -25.34 9.20 -22.67
N ARG A 759 -24.52 8.21 -22.30
CA ARG A 759 -23.98 7.21 -23.23
C ARG A 759 -24.62 5.84 -22.96
N ARG A 760 -25.35 5.30 -23.94
CA ARG A 760 -25.76 3.89 -23.92
C ARG A 760 -24.53 3.01 -24.12
N ARG A 761 -24.32 2.00 -23.26
CA ARG A 761 -23.37 0.91 -23.55
C ARG A 761 -23.88 0.23 -24.82
N ARG A 762 -23.10 0.25 -25.91
CA ARG A 762 -23.41 -0.56 -27.09
C ARG A 762 -23.30 -2.02 -26.64
N SER A 763 -24.44 -2.73 -26.55
CA SER A 763 -24.46 -4.17 -26.38
C SER A 763 -23.87 -4.81 -27.63
N ALA A 764 -22.95 -5.76 -27.47
CA ALA A 764 -22.57 -6.63 -28.57
C ALA A 764 -23.76 -7.55 -28.88
N GLY A 765 -24.60 -7.16 -29.84
CA GLY A 765 -25.72 -7.96 -30.32
C GLY A 765 -26.79 -7.11 -31.01
N ALA A 766 -27.14 -7.51 -32.23
CA ALA A 766 -28.12 -6.93 -33.16
C ALA A 766 -27.68 -5.69 -33.96
N ASP A 767 -26.59 -5.82 -34.74
CA ASP A 767 -26.66 -5.31 -36.12
C ASP A 767 -27.18 -6.48 -36.97
N ASP A 768 -28.51 -6.58 -37.10
CA ASP A 768 -29.05 -7.07 -38.36
C ASP A 768 -28.61 -6.03 -39.40
N GLY A 769 -27.72 -6.46 -40.30
CA GLY A 769 -27.28 -5.61 -41.41
C GLY A 769 -28.49 -5.03 -42.16
N PRO A 770 -28.33 -3.89 -42.84
CA PRO A 770 -29.45 -3.27 -43.56
C PRO A 770 -30.02 -4.31 -44.53
N GLY A 771 -31.27 -4.70 -44.27
CA GLY A 771 -32.02 -5.62 -45.12
C GLY A 771 -31.91 -5.16 -46.56
N ARG A 772 -31.49 -6.06 -47.44
CA ARG A 772 -31.62 -5.86 -48.89
C ARG A 772 -33.09 -5.58 -49.19
N PRO A 773 -33.43 -4.45 -49.82
CA PRO A 773 -34.73 -4.33 -50.46
C PRO A 773 -34.67 -5.05 -51.81
N GLY A 774 -35.54 -6.03 -52.02
CA GLY A 774 -35.89 -6.59 -53.34
C GLY A 774 -34.77 -7.30 -54.11
#